data_AF-A0A9J7J3D1-F1
#
_entry.id   AF-A0A9J7J3D1-F1
#
_cell.length_a   1.000
_cell.length_b   1.000
_cell.length_c   1.000
_cell.angle_alpha   90.00
_cell.angle_beta   90.00
_cell.angle_gamma   90.00
#
_symmetry.space_group_name_H-M   'P 1'
#
loop_
_entity.id
_entity.type
_entity.pdbx_description
1 polymer ?
#
loop_
_entity_poly.entity_id
_entity_poly.type
_entity_poly.pdbx_seq_one_letter_code
_entity_poly.pdbx_strand_id
1 'polypeptide(L)'
;MTLNCIACFWLLLTEEGFCKHCTGIGNYYDWRAYVKYKLNETDVGYTTYVYAYSFVFSFTQNAFFDNETKPSAILEFVIVCMFLICAYILNHFIVMPKFFAESLFRLRRVCTKYSVTRKIIEETRRRNPTTNAHKEVETFYKIIWRKRSGIIHMPEIFKTEIPRYLRLEIKQDLLWPLYYHSPILRKTSFPLRRLISECVELSYRMPGERFFVGDHSKTSLFYLKSGIVQLISADDGITPIFSVTSGTIFGDINFYVPNYDRKVACQCLTYCEIYVVQRKYLIQALHKYPLDRLVVMDAVRDRLNHAKKLFNSKKYIRGLDRNDDEGIAWINRRWWEIYEAFEKVMEQTGFSREQVRCDLPREETIYHCAKYLGQLVLCTPTELQTKSMFTNVSFPWIMNPISKFGFVWHRIVFITVMMVLCVFPPNLIKREIPSWFTFFTLYTDTIYGIDIAVSLFTAVRTEDSVTSTFSTVLFERFKSFTFILDILSSIWLEDLAFIVGAPQYYYTFQFNRLIKIYVLFYDIYLKWDIRRNPLVDVCRNLLLINFTYIVLTSHIMFELTNYMPQLTVTYFFGEVLCSRTVKVDCVEINPVTGVTMNWAFEWMFCEYVAMNLSDTYIGIVISYFCYLIFVYCRSTLVAYMYLESRVLSSYRRFVSNLKKYYEHYSIHVDLLRRLDRYFICHWKYYQGQDVISSNAMLEEPTEIYWKAQGEVAQRIISKSITFTHADPSLIRELACMARFLVLPKNAIIFMFGTQVKNVTWIVQGFVKVESHDEKGEIVETFYGPGTLLSIAAVYFGKESVRSYTAYTDCEYQQKLRDKINSTRMSMISTAKVIPELQKNRSLPFEGDFWGDPESA
;
A
#
# COMPACT_ATOMS: atom_id res chain seq x y z
N MET A 1 -32.25 9.97 17.70
CA MET A 1 -33.02 11.08 18.31
C MET A 1 -33.85 11.85 17.29
N THR A 2 -33.29 12.32 16.16
CA THR A 2 -34.04 13.13 15.18
C THR A 2 -35.25 12.42 14.56
N LEU A 3 -35.11 11.16 14.11
CA LEU A 3 -36.22 10.38 13.54
C LEU A 3 -37.36 10.13 14.55
N ASN A 4 -37.03 9.82 15.81
CA ASN A 4 -38.04 9.61 16.84
C ASN A 4 -38.82 10.89 17.14
N CYS A 5 -38.14 12.05 17.22
CA CYS A 5 -38.81 13.33 17.43
C CYS A 5 -39.72 13.70 16.25
N ILE A 6 -39.28 13.44 15.01
CA ILE A 6 -40.09 13.69 13.80
C ILE A 6 -41.28 12.72 13.76
N ALA A 7 -41.10 11.45 14.12
CA ALA A 7 -42.19 10.47 14.22
C ALA A 7 -43.20 10.87 15.30
N CYS A 8 -42.76 11.32 16.48
CA CYS A 8 -43.67 11.83 17.52
C CYS A 8 -44.39 13.11 17.07
N PHE A 9 -43.71 14.01 16.37
CA PHE A 9 -44.32 15.23 15.82
C PHE A 9 -45.35 14.92 14.72
N TRP A 10 -45.06 13.96 13.85
CA TRP A 10 -45.99 13.45 12.84
C TRP A 10 -47.20 12.79 13.49
N LEU A 11 -46.99 12.04 14.58
CA LEU A 11 -48.06 11.43 15.36
C LEU A 11 -48.95 12.50 16.02
N LEU A 12 -48.37 13.54 16.62
CA LEU A 12 -49.11 14.68 17.19
C LEU A 12 -49.93 15.43 16.12
N LEU A 13 -49.34 15.71 14.96
CA LEU A 13 -50.00 16.36 13.83
C LEU A 13 -51.24 15.61 13.32
N THR A 14 -51.26 14.29 13.53
CA THR A 14 -52.32 13.41 13.01
C THR A 14 -53.37 13.06 14.06
N GLU A 15 -53.14 13.35 15.35
CA GLU A 15 -54.20 13.30 16.38
C GLU A 15 -55.24 14.39 16.20
N GLU A 16 -54.81 15.57 15.77
CA GLU A 16 -55.70 16.73 15.65
C GLU A 16 -56.49 16.76 14.33
N GLY A 17 -56.04 16.02 13.31
CA GLY A 17 -56.72 15.78 12.02
C GLY A 17 -57.14 17.05 11.25
N PHE A 18 -56.53 17.33 10.10
CA PHE A 18 -56.83 18.56 9.35
C PHE A 18 -58.14 18.53 8.53
N CYS A 19 -58.80 17.38 8.40
CA CYS A 19 -60.07 17.23 7.69
C CYS A 19 -61.22 16.74 8.61
N LYS A 20 -62.14 17.64 8.95
CA LYS A 20 -63.34 17.31 9.76
C LYS A 20 -64.40 16.46 9.05
N HIS A 21 -64.28 16.19 7.73
CA HIS A 21 -65.32 15.51 6.91
C HIS A 21 -64.83 14.21 6.23
N CYS A 22 -63.62 13.76 6.54
CA CYS A 22 -62.96 12.65 5.83
C CYS A 22 -63.15 11.26 6.49
N THR A 23 -64.17 11.07 7.34
CA THR A 23 -64.40 9.86 8.15
C THR A 23 -65.41 8.86 7.55
N GLY A 24 -65.56 8.83 6.22
CA GLY A 24 -66.48 7.92 5.52
C GLY A 24 -65.89 6.53 5.22
N ILE A 25 -66.75 5.51 5.20
CA ILE A 25 -66.39 4.12 4.84
C ILE A 25 -66.02 4.04 3.35
N GLY A 26 -64.83 3.51 3.04
CA GLY A 26 -64.41 3.16 1.68
C GLY A 26 -63.33 4.05 1.05
N ASN A 27 -62.92 5.14 1.69
CA ASN A 27 -61.72 5.90 1.30
C ASN A 27 -60.86 6.22 2.53
N TYR A 28 -59.74 5.52 2.71
CA TYR A 28 -58.89 5.65 3.90
C TYR A 28 -57.92 6.84 3.74
N TYR A 29 -58.35 8.02 4.19
CA TYR A 29 -57.56 9.25 4.13
C TYR A 29 -56.77 9.57 5.41
N ASP A 30 -57.12 8.93 6.53
CA ASP A 30 -56.35 8.96 7.77
C ASP A 30 -55.53 7.67 7.89
N TRP A 31 -54.20 7.78 8.00
CA TRP A 31 -53.31 6.62 8.15
C TRP A 31 -53.63 5.80 9.41
N ARG A 32 -54.23 6.41 10.45
CA ARG A 32 -54.69 5.67 11.65
C ARG A 32 -55.95 4.86 11.37
N ALA A 33 -56.86 5.42 10.57
CA ALA A 33 -58.02 4.69 10.07
C ALA A 33 -57.57 3.55 9.14
N TYR A 34 -56.55 3.77 8.31
CA TYR A 34 -55.90 2.72 7.51
C TYR A 34 -55.36 1.59 8.41
N VAL A 35 -54.62 1.92 9.48
CA VAL A 35 -54.13 0.94 10.47
C VAL A 35 -55.27 0.19 11.18
N LYS A 36 -56.34 0.90 11.56
CA LYS A 36 -57.47 0.30 12.27
C LYS A 36 -58.38 -0.56 11.38
N TYR A 37 -58.59 -0.17 10.13
CA TYR A 37 -59.56 -0.82 9.22
C TYR A 37 -58.93 -1.81 8.25
N LYS A 38 -57.71 -1.57 7.75
CA LYS A 38 -57.05 -2.44 6.74
C LYS A 38 -56.10 -3.45 7.39
N LEU A 39 -55.37 -3.04 8.43
CA LEU A 39 -54.44 -3.89 9.18
C LEU A 39 -55.10 -4.60 10.38
N ASN A 40 -56.37 -4.28 10.68
CA ASN A 40 -57.19 -4.86 11.75
C ASN A 40 -56.51 -4.82 13.15
N GLU A 41 -55.69 -3.79 13.41
CA GLU A 41 -55.00 -3.62 14.69
C GLU A 41 -55.80 -2.72 15.65
N THR A 42 -56.02 -3.23 16.86
CA THR A 42 -56.81 -2.54 17.90
C THR A 42 -55.97 -1.79 18.92
N ASP A 43 -54.67 -2.09 19.01
CA ASP A 43 -53.76 -1.37 19.89
C ASP A 43 -53.50 0.03 19.33
N VAL A 44 -53.69 1.06 20.16
CA VAL A 44 -53.67 2.47 19.72
C VAL A 44 -52.31 3.14 20.02
N GLY A 45 -51.50 2.57 20.92
CA GLY A 45 -50.29 3.22 21.44
C GLY A 45 -48.98 2.88 20.69
N TYR A 46 -48.51 1.64 20.85
CA TYR A 46 -47.18 1.24 20.36
C TYR A 46 -47.14 1.01 18.85
N THR A 47 -48.20 0.41 18.31
CA THR A 47 -48.39 0.08 16.89
C THR A 47 -48.44 1.34 16.02
N THR A 48 -49.22 2.34 16.43
CA THR A 48 -49.32 3.64 15.74
C THR A 48 -47.98 4.36 15.68
N TYR A 49 -47.14 4.25 16.71
CA TYR A 49 -45.78 4.78 16.69
C TYR A 49 -44.90 4.06 15.66
N VAL A 50 -44.96 2.73 15.56
CA VAL A 50 -44.18 1.94 14.59
C VAL A 50 -44.59 2.29 13.16
N TYR A 51 -45.89 2.40 12.88
CA TYR A 51 -46.39 2.83 11.58
C TYR A 51 -45.99 4.27 11.24
N ALA A 52 -46.09 5.20 12.20
CA ALA A 52 -45.61 6.58 12.01
C ALA A 52 -44.10 6.63 11.72
N TYR A 53 -43.31 5.80 12.41
CA TYR A 53 -41.88 5.68 12.15
C TYR A 53 -41.59 5.14 10.75
N SER A 54 -42.33 4.12 10.30
CA SER A 54 -42.21 3.56 8.95
C SER A 54 -42.48 4.61 7.87
N PHE A 55 -43.48 5.45 8.10
CA PHE A 55 -43.89 6.52 7.20
C PHE A 55 -42.87 7.66 7.15
N VAL A 56 -42.31 8.06 8.29
CA VAL A 56 -41.23 9.05 8.32
C VAL A 56 -39.96 8.50 7.66
N PHE A 57 -39.69 7.20 7.82
CA PHE A 57 -38.53 6.56 7.22
C PHE A 57 -38.65 6.47 5.70
N SER A 58 -39.83 6.20 5.15
CA SER A 58 -40.10 6.17 3.70
C SER A 58 -39.69 7.49 3.01
N PHE A 59 -39.97 8.63 3.64
CA PHE A 59 -39.57 9.95 3.14
C PHE A 59 -38.05 10.11 3.03
N THR A 60 -37.27 9.46 3.91
CA THR A 60 -35.80 9.49 3.81
C THR A 60 -35.26 8.67 2.65
N GLN A 61 -35.97 7.61 2.29
CA GLN A 61 -35.61 6.71 1.21
C GLN A 61 -36.09 7.19 -0.16
N ASN A 62 -37.00 8.18 -0.19
CA ASN A 62 -37.69 8.62 -1.40
C ASN A 62 -38.40 7.45 -2.12
N ALA A 63 -38.78 6.43 -1.34
CA ALA A 63 -39.60 5.32 -1.75
C ALA A 63 -40.97 5.57 -1.11
N PHE A 64 -41.98 5.88 -1.92
CA PHE A 64 -43.34 5.98 -1.41
C PHE A 64 -43.76 4.58 -0.96
N PHE A 65 -43.80 4.36 0.34
CA PHE A 65 -44.72 3.36 0.87
C PHE A 65 -46.12 3.97 0.69
N ASP A 66 -46.91 3.30 -0.16
CA ASP A 66 -48.33 3.50 -0.37
C ASP A 66 -48.78 4.53 -1.44
N ASN A 67 -49.39 3.99 -2.51
CA ASN A 67 -50.26 4.74 -3.43
C ASN A 67 -51.64 5.02 -2.80
N GLU A 68 -51.95 4.43 -1.63
CA GLU A 68 -53.27 4.53 -1.01
C GLU A 68 -53.38 5.62 0.06
N THR A 69 -52.30 5.99 0.77
CA THR A 69 -52.34 7.11 1.73
C THR A 69 -52.13 8.44 1.00
N LYS A 70 -53.22 9.01 0.46
CA LYS A 70 -53.19 10.32 -0.21
C LYS A 70 -53.47 11.44 0.80
N PRO A 71 -52.70 12.55 0.78
CA PRO A 71 -53.00 13.70 1.63
C PRO A 71 -54.38 14.26 1.26
N SER A 72 -55.22 14.45 2.27
CA SER A 72 -56.62 14.82 2.11
C SER A 72 -56.82 16.33 2.06
N ALA A 73 -56.01 17.06 2.83
CA ALA A 73 -55.98 18.52 2.85
C ALA A 73 -54.80 19.05 2.05
N ILE A 74 -54.97 20.23 1.44
CA ILE A 74 -53.88 20.99 0.82
C ILE A 74 -52.75 21.22 1.83
N LEU A 75 -53.09 21.43 3.11
CA LEU A 75 -52.11 21.61 4.18
C LEU A 75 -51.31 20.33 4.48
N GLU A 76 -51.94 19.16 4.47
CA GLU A 76 -51.24 17.87 4.63
C GLU A 76 -50.30 17.61 3.45
N PHE A 77 -50.76 17.92 2.22
CA PHE A 77 -49.92 17.82 1.03
C PHE A 77 -48.69 18.73 1.15
N VAL A 78 -48.87 19.98 1.59
CA VAL A 78 -47.77 20.92 1.82
C VAL A 78 -46.80 20.39 2.89
N ILE A 79 -47.29 19.85 4.00
CA ILE A 79 -46.45 19.30 5.07
C ILE A 79 -45.65 18.08 4.57
N VAL A 80 -46.28 17.15 3.84
CA VAL A 80 -45.61 15.98 3.24
C VAL A 80 -44.53 16.44 2.25
N CYS A 81 -44.84 17.40 1.38
CA CYS A 81 -43.86 17.99 0.47
C CYS A 81 -42.69 18.63 1.23
N MET A 82 -42.94 19.33 2.33
CA MET A 82 -41.88 19.91 3.17
C MET A 82 -41.02 18.82 3.81
N PHE A 83 -41.60 17.73 4.31
CA PHE A 83 -40.83 16.60 4.84
C PHE A 83 -40.00 15.90 3.78
N LEU A 84 -40.56 15.66 2.59
CA LEU A 84 -39.83 15.09 1.45
C LEU A 84 -38.63 15.98 1.06
N ILE A 85 -38.84 17.29 0.96
CA ILE A 85 -37.76 18.24 0.65
C ILE A 85 -36.71 18.22 1.76
N CYS A 86 -37.11 18.31 3.03
CA CYS A 86 -36.18 18.27 4.17
C CYS A 86 -35.39 16.95 4.23
N ALA A 87 -36.04 15.82 4.02
CA ALA A 87 -35.42 14.50 4.03
C ALA A 87 -34.45 14.32 2.84
N TYR A 88 -34.85 14.79 1.66
CA TYR A 88 -34.00 14.81 0.47
C TYR A 88 -32.76 15.67 0.68
N ILE A 89 -32.92 16.87 1.28
CA ILE A 89 -31.81 17.76 1.64
C ILE A 89 -30.89 17.08 2.65
N LEU A 90 -31.43 16.52 3.73
CA LEU A 90 -30.64 15.83 4.76
C LEU A 90 -29.82 14.68 4.15
N ASN A 91 -30.43 13.87 3.29
CA ASN A 91 -29.76 12.74 2.65
C ASN A 91 -28.65 13.23 1.69
N HIS A 92 -28.95 14.16 0.79
CA HIS A 92 -27.99 14.63 -0.22
C HIS A 92 -26.89 15.54 0.33
N PHE A 93 -27.14 16.34 1.37
CA PHE A 93 -26.18 17.31 1.91
C PHE A 93 -25.45 16.84 3.16
N ILE A 94 -26.01 15.90 3.95
CA ILE A 94 -25.37 15.43 5.19
C ILE A 94 -24.94 13.97 5.06
N VAL A 95 -25.82 13.06 4.66
CA VAL A 95 -25.51 11.63 4.65
C VAL A 95 -24.55 11.28 3.50
N MET A 96 -24.94 11.56 2.26
CA MET A 96 -24.14 11.25 1.07
C MET A 96 -22.73 11.85 1.13
N PRO A 97 -22.52 13.12 1.54
CA PRO A 97 -21.17 13.69 1.59
C PRO A 97 -20.28 13.06 2.64
N LYS A 98 -20.81 12.59 3.78
CA LYS A 98 -20.04 11.85 4.78
C LYS A 98 -19.56 10.51 4.23
N PHE A 99 -20.45 9.73 3.62
CA PHE A 99 -20.09 8.45 3.00
C PHE A 99 -19.15 8.64 1.79
N PHE A 100 -19.36 9.70 1.01
CA PHE A 100 -18.46 10.09 -0.07
C PHE A 100 -17.08 10.47 0.44
N ALA A 101 -16.97 11.25 1.53
CA ALA A 101 -15.69 11.64 2.12
C ALA A 101 -14.91 10.41 2.60
N GLU A 102 -15.56 9.47 3.29
CA GLU A 102 -14.94 8.22 3.73
C GLU A 102 -14.47 7.36 2.53
N SER A 103 -15.35 7.21 1.54
CA SER A 103 -15.03 6.49 0.30
C SER A 103 -13.85 7.14 -0.45
N LEU A 104 -13.81 8.47 -0.45
CA LEU A 104 -12.74 9.26 -1.04
C LEU A 104 -11.42 9.03 -0.32
N PHE A 105 -11.38 9.06 1.02
CA PHE A 105 -10.15 8.81 1.77
C PHE A 105 -9.59 7.41 1.50
N ARG A 106 -10.46 6.40 1.45
CA ARG A 106 -10.08 5.02 1.15
C ARG A 106 -9.48 4.86 -0.25
N LEU A 107 -10.10 5.46 -1.27
CA LEU A 107 -9.70 5.30 -2.68
C LEU A 107 -8.62 6.27 -3.15
N ARG A 108 -8.50 7.45 -2.50
CA ARG A 108 -7.62 8.54 -2.94
C ARG A 108 -6.20 8.07 -3.15
N ARG A 109 -5.66 7.32 -2.18
CA ARG A 109 -4.27 6.83 -2.20
C ARG A 109 -4.03 5.87 -3.37
N VAL A 110 -4.94 4.92 -3.59
CA VAL A 110 -4.87 3.95 -4.69
C VAL A 110 -4.89 4.69 -6.02
N CYS A 111 -5.89 5.55 -6.24
CA CYS A 111 -6.11 6.20 -7.52
C CYS A 111 -5.01 7.22 -7.87
N THR A 112 -4.52 7.99 -6.89
CA THR A 112 -3.48 9.01 -7.16
C THR A 112 -2.12 8.41 -7.43
N LYS A 113 -1.72 7.36 -6.69
CA LYS A 113 -0.43 6.71 -6.92
C LYS A 113 -0.46 5.79 -8.14
N TYR A 114 -1.59 5.14 -8.42
CA TYR A 114 -1.74 4.30 -9.61
C TYR A 114 -1.45 5.06 -10.91
N SER A 115 -2.01 6.26 -11.09
CA SER A 115 -1.80 7.04 -12.32
C SER A 115 -0.33 7.46 -12.50
N VAL A 116 0.32 7.92 -11.43
CA VAL A 116 1.74 8.29 -11.44
C VAL A 116 2.62 7.08 -11.74
N THR A 117 2.42 5.97 -11.03
CA THR A 117 3.23 4.74 -11.21
C THR A 117 3.06 4.17 -12.62
N ARG A 118 1.83 4.13 -13.14
CA ARG A 118 1.57 3.65 -14.50
C ARG A 118 2.28 4.48 -15.54
N LYS A 119 2.25 5.81 -15.39
CA LYS A 119 2.99 6.73 -16.26
C LYS A 119 4.50 6.48 -16.20
N ILE A 120 5.09 6.32 -15.01
CA ILE A 120 6.53 6.01 -14.88
C ILE A 120 6.85 4.70 -15.59
N ILE A 121 6.06 3.64 -15.40
CA ILE A 121 6.27 2.34 -16.06
C ILE A 121 6.16 2.47 -17.58
N GLU A 122 5.14 3.17 -18.09
CA GLU A 122 4.96 3.39 -19.53
C GLU A 122 6.10 4.24 -20.13
N GLU A 123 6.57 5.26 -19.43
CA GLU A 123 7.74 6.06 -19.83
C GLU A 123 9.03 5.24 -19.82
N THR A 124 9.26 4.42 -18.80
CA THR A 124 10.42 3.53 -18.75
C THR A 124 10.43 2.59 -19.96
N ARG A 125 9.26 2.07 -20.34
CA ARG A 125 9.10 1.21 -21.51
C ARG A 125 9.32 1.96 -22.82
N ARG A 126 8.89 3.22 -22.91
CA ARG A 126 9.10 4.08 -24.10
C ARG A 126 10.56 4.48 -24.28
N ARG A 127 11.27 4.83 -23.19
CA ARG A 127 12.64 5.38 -23.25
C ARG A 127 13.73 4.32 -23.24
N ASN A 128 13.59 3.27 -22.44
CA ASN A 128 14.61 2.24 -22.35
C ASN A 128 14.43 1.16 -23.41
N PRO A 129 15.47 0.86 -24.20
CA PRO A 129 15.47 -0.30 -25.08
C PRO A 129 15.74 -1.62 -24.32
N THR A 130 16.16 -1.56 -23.05
CA THR A 130 16.38 -2.76 -22.23
C THR A 130 15.04 -3.37 -21.82
N THR A 131 14.78 -4.61 -22.24
CA THR A 131 13.49 -5.31 -22.05
C THR A 131 13.12 -5.58 -20.59
N ASN A 132 14.06 -5.40 -19.65
CA ASN A 132 13.87 -5.73 -18.23
C ASN A 132 13.67 -4.52 -17.32
N ALA A 133 14.11 -3.31 -17.69
CA ALA A 133 14.08 -2.15 -16.80
C ALA A 133 12.65 -1.80 -16.35
N HIS A 134 11.68 -1.83 -17.27
CA HIS A 134 10.27 -1.59 -16.91
C HIS A 134 9.72 -2.66 -15.96
N LYS A 135 10.20 -3.91 -16.05
CA LYS A 135 9.76 -5.02 -15.18
C LYS A 135 10.35 -4.86 -13.79
N GLU A 136 11.59 -4.39 -13.68
CA GLU A 136 12.24 -4.07 -12.41
C GLU A 136 11.50 -2.95 -11.69
N VAL A 137 11.18 -1.86 -12.39
CA VAL A 137 10.39 -0.73 -11.83
C VAL A 137 8.99 -1.18 -11.42
N GLU A 138 8.33 -1.99 -12.24
CA GLU A 138 7.01 -2.55 -11.88
C GLU A 138 7.09 -3.45 -10.64
N THR A 139 8.12 -4.29 -10.55
CA THR A 139 8.36 -5.18 -9.40
C THR A 139 8.66 -4.38 -8.12
N PHE A 140 9.37 -3.28 -8.25
CA PHE A 140 9.60 -2.33 -7.17
C PHE A 140 8.31 -1.78 -6.59
N TYR A 141 7.46 -1.17 -7.43
CA TYR A 141 6.21 -0.59 -6.92
C TYR A 141 5.28 -1.65 -6.34
N LYS A 142 5.27 -2.87 -6.89
CA LYS A 142 4.53 -4.00 -6.30
C LYS A 142 4.97 -4.37 -4.90
N ILE A 143 6.28 -4.47 -4.69
CA ILE A 143 6.83 -4.80 -3.37
C ILE A 143 6.50 -3.70 -2.36
N ILE A 144 6.66 -2.44 -2.75
CA ILE A 144 6.36 -1.29 -1.88
C ILE A 144 4.86 -1.16 -1.59
N TRP A 145 4.01 -1.40 -2.58
CA TRP A 145 2.57 -1.40 -2.37
C TRP A 145 2.15 -2.49 -1.41
N ARG A 146 2.72 -3.69 -1.55
CA ARG A 146 2.43 -4.81 -0.65
C ARG A 146 2.96 -4.57 0.78
N LYS A 147 4.13 -3.97 0.93
CA LYS A 147 4.81 -3.82 2.22
C LYS A 147 4.43 -2.56 2.99
N ARG A 148 4.19 -1.44 2.29
CA ARG A 148 3.95 -0.12 2.91
C ARG A 148 2.75 0.60 2.32
N SER A 149 1.92 -0.10 1.56
CA SER A 149 0.77 0.48 0.84
C SER A 149 1.16 1.62 -0.11
N GLY A 150 2.43 1.71 -0.56
CA GLY A 150 2.88 2.81 -1.42
C GLY A 150 3.54 4.01 -0.73
N ILE A 151 3.83 3.96 0.58
CA ILE A 151 4.61 5.01 1.26
C ILE A 151 6.11 4.77 1.02
N ILE A 152 6.73 5.68 0.28
CA ILE A 152 8.17 5.67 -0.01
C ILE A 152 8.90 6.61 0.95
N HIS A 153 8.42 7.85 1.09
CA HIS A 153 9.02 8.85 1.96
C HIS A 153 8.10 9.25 3.08
N MET A 154 8.71 9.73 4.18
CA MET A 154 7.98 10.41 5.24
C MET A 154 7.26 11.62 4.62
N PRO A 155 5.95 11.81 4.88
CA PRO A 155 5.20 12.93 4.33
C PRO A 155 5.85 14.28 4.66
N GLU A 156 5.77 15.25 3.75
CA GLU A 156 6.40 16.58 3.94
C GLU A 156 5.92 17.29 5.20
N ILE A 157 4.65 17.10 5.57
CA ILE A 157 4.05 17.61 6.82
C ILE A 157 4.87 17.24 8.06
N PHE A 158 5.51 16.07 8.08
CA PHE A 158 6.36 15.62 9.17
C PHE A 158 7.65 16.44 9.26
N LYS A 159 8.10 17.01 8.14
CA LYS A 159 9.28 17.88 8.09
C LYS A 159 8.96 19.34 8.40
N THR A 160 7.82 19.84 7.92
CA THR A 160 7.48 21.27 7.90
C THR A 160 6.55 21.70 9.02
N GLU A 161 5.48 20.95 9.29
CA GLU A 161 4.40 21.38 10.19
C GLU A 161 4.53 20.79 11.61
N ILE A 162 5.02 19.55 11.72
CA ILE A 162 5.16 18.90 13.03
C ILE A 162 6.28 19.58 13.84
N PRO A 163 6.01 20.01 15.09
CA PRO A 163 7.04 20.57 15.96
C PRO A 163 8.26 19.68 16.06
N ARG A 164 9.46 20.27 15.96
CA ARG A 164 10.73 19.53 15.97
C ARG A 164 10.86 18.60 17.16
N TYR A 165 10.39 19.03 18.34
CA TYR A 165 10.46 18.25 19.57
C TYR A 165 9.70 16.91 19.44
N LEU A 166 8.43 16.96 19.02
CA LEU A 166 7.58 15.79 18.82
C LEU A 166 8.14 14.86 17.74
N ARG A 167 8.61 15.44 16.63
CA ARG A 167 9.30 14.68 15.57
C ARG A 167 10.49 13.87 16.10
N LEU A 168 11.29 14.47 16.98
CA LEU A 168 12.46 13.80 17.56
C LEU A 168 12.05 12.68 18.50
N GLU A 169 11.00 12.85 19.30
CA GLU A 169 10.49 11.77 20.18
C GLU A 169 9.97 10.59 19.35
N ILE A 170 9.15 10.85 18.33
CA ILE A 170 8.66 9.81 17.42
C ILE A 170 9.83 9.09 16.74
N LYS A 171 10.82 9.84 16.23
CA LYS A 171 12.01 9.24 15.60
C LYS A 171 12.81 8.42 16.59
N GLN A 172 12.96 8.90 17.82
CA GLN A 172 13.74 8.21 18.84
C GLN A 172 13.11 6.89 19.27
N ASP A 173 11.77 6.85 19.39
CA ASP A 173 11.03 5.63 19.66
C ASP A 173 11.17 4.62 18.50
N LEU A 174 10.99 5.07 17.25
CA LEU A 174 11.20 4.25 16.05
C LEU A 174 12.62 3.70 15.90
N LEU A 175 13.62 4.40 16.45
CA LEU A 175 15.03 4.07 16.36
C LEU A 175 15.58 3.44 17.65
N TRP A 176 14.73 3.16 18.64
CA TRP A 176 15.15 2.52 19.87
C TRP A 176 15.94 1.20 19.63
N PRO A 177 15.52 0.30 18.70
CA PRO A 177 16.26 -0.91 18.43
C PRO A 177 17.71 -0.67 17.96
N LEU A 178 17.98 0.39 17.18
CA LEU A 178 19.35 0.74 16.75
C LEU A 178 20.26 0.98 17.96
N TYR A 179 19.79 1.75 18.95
CA TYR A 179 20.55 2.06 20.16
C TYR A 179 20.64 0.87 21.10
N TYR A 180 19.58 0.05 21.16
CA TYR A 180 19.60 -1.18 21.93
C TYR A 180 20.65 -2.13 21.34
N HIS A 181 20.63 -2.45 20.05
CA HIS A 181 21.55 -3.45 19.48
C HIS A 181 23.01 -2.98 19.39
N SER A 182 23.30 -1.68 19.29
CA SER A 182 24.69 -1.17 19.25
C SER A 182 25.33 -1.17 20.64
N PRO A 183 26.39 -1.96 20.90
CA PRO A 183 27.11 -1.95 22.17
C PRO A 183 27.79 -0.61 22.48
N ILE A 184 28.10 0.18 21.45
CA ILE A 184 28.72 1.50 21.58
C ILE A 184 27.64 2.52 21.91
N LEU A 185 26.59 2.61 21.08
CA LEU A 185 25.55 3.63 21.26
C LEU A 185 24.62 3.34 22.46
N ARG A 186 24.53 2.09 22.94
CA ARG A 186 23.78 1.77 24.17
C ARG A 186 24.38 2.41 25.43
N LYS A 187 25.65 2.82 25.40
CA LYS A 187 26.34 3.44 26.54
C LYS A 187 26.27 4.97 26.54
N THR A 188 25.79 5.58 25.47
CA THR A 188 25.77 7.05 25.32
C THR A 188 24.56 7.69 26.01
N SER A 189 24.64 8.98 26.29
CA SER A 189 23.56 9.76 26.86
C SER A 189 22.33 9.84 25.96
N PHE A 190 21.15 10.03 26.58
CA PHE A 190 19.89 10.23 25.86
C PHE A 190 19.91 11.44 24.91
N PRO A 191 20.48 12.61 25.27
CA PRO A 191 20.62 13.75 24.36
C PRO A 191 21.42 13.45 23.08
N LEU A 192 22.54 12.71 23.18
CA LEU A 192 23.31 12.34 21.99
C LEU A 192 22.49 11.42 21.07
N ARG A 193 21.79 10.43 21.62
CA ARG A 193 20.90 9.55 20.84
C ARG A 193 19.81 10.34 20.14
N ARG A 194 19.21 11.33 20.80
CA ARG A 194 18.20 12.20 20.18
C ARG A 194 18.74 12.96 18.97
N LEU A 195 19.97 13.47 19.05
CA LEU A 195 20.64 14.14 17.95
C LEU A 195 20.96 13.18 16.79
N ILE A 196 21.48 11.98 17.11
CA ILE A 196 21.75 10.95 16.11
C ILE A 196 20.46 10.53 15.40
N SER A 197 19.35 10.37 16.14
CA SER A 197 18.04 10.01 15.58
C SER A 197 17.55 11.01 14.54
N GLU A 198 17.88 12.29 14.69
CA GLU A 198 17.52 13.32 13.71
C GLU A 198 18.20 13.07 12.37
N CYS A 199 19.47 12.65 12.40
CA CYS A 199 20.36 12.43 11.26
C CYS A 199 20.24 11.05 10.61
N VAL A 200 19.49 10.11 11.21
CA VAL A 200 19.28 8.79 10.65
C VAL A 200 18.38 8.88 9.42
N GLU A 201 18.84 8.30 8.31
CA GLU A 201 18.13 8.18 7.05
C GLU A 201 17.61 6.74 6.87
N LEU A 202 16.34 6.59 6.52
CA LEU A 202 15.76 5.30 6.14
C LEU A 202 15.97 5.09 4.64
N SER A 203 16.69 4.02 4.30
CA SER A 203 16.97 3.58 2.93
C SER A 203 16.30 2.23 2.67
N TYR A 204 15.78 2.06 1.45
CA TYR A 204 15.18 0.80 1.00
C TYR A 204 16.10 0.16 -0.02
N ARG A 205 16.21 -1.17 0.04
CA ARG A 205 16.98 -1.96 -0.93
C ARG A 205 16.13 -3.12 -1.44
N MET A 206 16.20 -3.34 -2.73
CA MET A 206 15.48 -4.40 -3.43
C MET A 206 16.24 -5.73 -3.38
N PRO A 207 15.55 -6.87 -3.56
CA PRO A 207 16.20 -8.17 -3.71
C PRO A 207 17.25 -8.15 -4.83
N GLY A 208 18.45 -8.64 -4.55
CA GLY A 208 19.59 -8.70 -5.44
C GLY A 208 20.52 -7.48 -5.36
N GLU A 209 20.07 -6.36 -4.81
CA GLU A 209 20.88 -5.15 -4.69
C GLU A 209 22.01 -5.31 -3.68
N ARG A 210 23.13 -4.68 -3.98
CA ARG A 210 24.31 -4.68 -3.11
C ARG A 210 24.45 -3.34 -2.41
N PHE A 211 24.67 -3.39 -1.11
CA PHE A 211 25.08 -2.24 -0.32
C PHE A 211 26.35 -2.59 0.43
N PHE A 212 26.93 -1.64 1.15
CA PHE A 212 28.26 -1.82 1.75
C PHE A 212 29.40 -1.92 0.70
N VAL A 213 29.14 -1.51 -0.55
CA VAL A 213 30.10 -1.48 -1.68
C VAL A 213 30.42 -0.02 -2.07
N GLY A 214 31.68 0.27 -2.42
CA GLY A 214 32.14 1.60 -2.86
C GLY A 214 32.80 2.45 -1.76
N ASP A 215 33.30 3.63 -2.09
CA ASP A 215 34.14 4.43 -1.17
C ASP A 215 33.36 5.07 -0.02
N HIS A 216 32.12 5.50 -0.27
CA HIS A 216 31.27 6.12 0.78
C HIS A 216 30.69 5.12 1.79
N SER A 217 30.64 3.82 1.45
CA SER A 217 30.15 2.78 2.36
C SER A 217 31.16 2.43 3.46
N LYS A 218 32.42 2.82 3.30
CA LYS A 218 33.55 2.53 4.21
C LYS A 218 33.42 3.24 5.56
N THR A 219 32.58 4.25 5.68
CA THR A 219 32.52 5.14 6.84
C THR A 219 31.16 5.16 7.56
N SER A 220 30.11 4.67 6.93
CA SER A 220 28.74 4.78 7.45
C SER A 220 28.36 3.61 8.34
N LEU A 221 27.47 3.87 9.29
CA LEU A 221 26.80 2.87 10.12
C LEU A 221 25.50 2.44 9.43
N PHE A 222 25.26 1.14 9.36
CA PHE A 222 24.02 0.58 8.80
C PHE A 222 23.36 -0.30 9.85
N TYR A 223 22.06 -0.15 10.03
CA TYR A 223 21.25 -1.05 10.84
C TYR A 223 20.15 -1.66 9.98
N LEU A 224 20.12 -2.98 9.95
CA LEU A 224 19.13 -3.76 9.22
C LEU A 224 17.85 -3.83 10.08
N LYS A 225 16.87 -2.99 9.75
CA LYS A 225 15.59 -2.96 10.46
C LYS A 225 14.74 -4.18 10.10
N SER A 226 14.59 -4.46 8.80
CA SER A 226 13.79 -5.58 8.31
C SER A 226 14.40 -6.13 7.01
N GLY A 227 14.28 -7.45 6.79
CA GLY A 227 14.78 -8.13 5.60
C GLY A 227 16.01 -9.01 5.87
N ILE A 228 16.42 -9.74 4.83
CA ILE A 228 17.52 -10.71 4.86
C ILE A 228 18.62 -10.22 3.92
N VAL A 229 19.83 -10.18 4.47
CA VAL A 229 21.04 -9.76 3.76
C VAL A 229 22.06 -10.90 3.79
N GLN A 230 22.65 -11.19 2.66
CA GLN A 230 23.73 -12.14 2.50
C GLN A 230 25.05 -11.37 2.39
N LEU A 231 26.00 -11.71 3.24
CA LEU A 231 27.36 -11.24 3.09
C LEU A 231 28.02 -12.07 1.99
N ILE A 232 28.67 -11.42 1.04
CA ILE A 232 29.35 -12.03 -0.10
C ILE A 232 30.82 -11.62 -0.09
N SER A 233 31.72 -12.52 -0.50
CA SER A 233 33.14 -12.18 -0.63
C SER A 233 33.29 -11.06 -1.66
N ALA A 234 34.07 -10.04 -1.35
CA ALA A 234 34.38 -8.96 -2.29
C ALA A 234 35.36 -9.42 -3.38
N ASP A 235 36.14 -10.48 -3.11
CA ASP A 235 37.15 -11.00 -4.04
C ASP A 235 36.48 -11.63 -5.26
N ASP A 236 35.48 -12.50 -5.04
CA ASP A 236 34.71 -13.14 -6.13
C ASP A 236 33.43 -12.38 -6.49
N GLY A 237 32.90 -11.60 -5.55
CA GLY A 237 31.61 -10.91 -5.69
C GLY A 237 30.41 -11.84 -5.83
N ILE A 238 30.57 -13.16 -5.62
CA ILE A 238 29.54 -14.18 -5.85
C ILE A 238 29.42 -15.13 -4.66
N THR A 239 30.54 -15.52 -4.05
CA THR A 239 30.57 -16.54 -3.00
C THR A 239 29.86 -16.04 -1.73
N PRO A 240 28.71 -16.66 -1.35
CA PRO A 240 28.00 -16.27 -0.16
C PRO A 240 28.71 -16.80 1.08
N ILE A 241 28.83 -15.92 2.07
CA ILE A 241 29.56 -16.15 3.30
C ILE A 241 28.60 -16.64 4.40
N PHE A 242 27.68 -15.77 4.82
CA PHE A 242 26.56 -16.10 5.70
C PHE A 242 25.44 -15.07 5.52
N SER A 243 24.25 -15.41 6.01
CA SER A 243 23.06 -14.58 5.89
C SER A 243 22.60 -14.08 7.26
N VAL A 244 22.21 -12.82 7.30
CA VAL A 244 21.77 -12.11 8.51
C VAL A 244 20.40 -11.48 8.30
N THR A 245 19.69 -11.29 9.41
CA THR A 245 18.33 -10.78 9.46
C THR A 245 18.23 -9.50 10.29
N SER A 246 17.00 -9.02 10.48
CA SER A 246 16.65 -7.84 11.25
C SER A 246 17.32 -7.79 12.63
N GLY A 247 17.77 -6.60 13.03
CA GLY A 247 18.53 -6.38 14.27
C GLY A 247 20.04 -6.30 14.07
N THR A 248 20.53 -6.62 12.87
CA THR A 248 21.96 -6.64 12.55
C THR A 248 22.53 -5.23 12.34
N ILE A 249 23.70 -4.95 12.93
CA ILE A 249 24.46 -3.71 12.75
C ILE A 249 25.72 -3.96 11.93
N PHE A 250 25.91 -3.16 10.88
CA PHE A 250 27.15 -3.09 10.13
C PHE A 250 27.86 -1.77 10.37
N GLY A 251 29.16 -1.85 10.62
CA GLY A 251 30.03 -0.68 10.67
C GLY A 251 29.97 0.14 11.94
N ASP A 252 29.67 -0.51 13.06
CA ASP A 252 29.64 0.07 14.40
C ASP A 252 30.92 0.81 14.80
N ILE A 253 32.10 0.44 14.26
CA ILE A 253 33.38 1.16 14.48
C ILE A 253 33.86 1.97 13.27
N ASN A 254 33.19 1.84 12.11
CA ASN A 254 33.68 2.34 10.83
C ASN A 254 33.68 3.87 10.75
N PHE A 255 32.82 4.52 11.53
CA PHE A 255 32.77 5.97 11.60
C PHE A 255 34.05 6.56 12.23
N TYR A 256 34.73 5.79 13.08
CA TYR A 256 35.96 6.20 13.74
C TYR A 256 37.19 5.66 13.02
N VAL A 257 37.22 4.34 12.79
CA VAL A 257 38.28 3.66 12.02
C VAL A 257 37.72 3.21 10.67
N PRO A 258 37.83 4.03 9.62
CA PRO A 258 37.43 3.61 8.28
C PRO A 258 38.29 2.42 7.85
N ASN A 259 37.64 1.35 7.39
CA ASN A 259 38.33 0.19 6.84
C ASN A 259 38.32 0.28 5.31
N TYR A 260 39.49 0.53 4.72
CA TYR A 260 39.64 0.71 3.27
C TYR A 260 39.84 -0.61 2.51
N ASP A 261 40.34 -1.67 3.18
CA ASP A 261 40.63 -2.99 2.60
C ASP A 261 39.58 -4.03 2.99
N ARG A 262 38.30 -3.71 2.77
CA ARG A 262 37.21 -4.63 3.08
C ARG A 262 37.10 -5.74 2.04
N LYS A 263 37.07 -6.98 2.52
CA LYS A 263 36.86 -8.20 1.73
C LYS A 263 35.41 -8.69 1.69
N VAL A 264 34.45 -7.92 2.19
CA VAL A 264 33.05 -8.36 2.31
C VAL A 264 32.11 -7.28 1.80
N ALA A 265 31.15 -7.69 0.99
CA ALA A 265 30.04 -6.87 0.50
C ALA A 265 28.71 -7.45 0.99
N CYS A 266 27.67 -6.62 1.07
CA CYS A 266 26.33 -7.06 1.48
C CYS A 266 25.41 -7.10 0.26
N GLN A 267 24.72 -8.21 0.05
CA GLN A 267 23.69 -8.37 -0.96
C GLN A 267 22.33 -8.66 -0.32
N CYS A 268 21.30 -7.91 -0.68
CA CYS A 268 19.95 -8.16 -0.20
C CYS A 268 19.37 -9.41 -0.86
N LEU A 269 18.91 -10.38 -0.07
CA LEU A 269 18.14 -11.53 -0.59
C LEU A 269 16.65 -11.19 -0.72
N THR A 270 16.14 -10.36 0.19
CA THR A 270 14.77 -9.87 0.19
C THR A 270 14.73 -8.35 0.05
N TYR A 271 13.52 -7.79 0.05
CA TYR A 271 13.36 -6.36 0.30
C TYR A 271 13.86 -6.05 1.71
N CYS A 272 14.75 -5.06 1.83
CA CYS A 272 15.40 -4.70 3.08
C CYS A 272 15.16 -3.22 3.41
N GLU A 273 14.85 -2.96 4.68
CA GLU A 273 14.77 -1.62 5.25
C GLU A 273 16.00 -1.39 6.12
N ILE A 274 16.77 -0.34 5.80
CA ILE A 274 18.06 -0.10 6.40
C ILE A 274 18.11 1.33 6.92
N TYR A 275 18.44 1.49 8.20
CA TYR A 275 18.80 2.79 8.76
C TYR A 275 20.27 3.08 8.49
N VAL A 276 20.56 4.24 7.91
CA VAL A 276 21.90 4.67 7.55
C VAL A 276 22.24 5.92 8.34
N VAL A 277 23.41 5.90 8.99
CA VAL A 277 24.00 7.08 9.62
C VAL A 277 25.33 7.36 8.97
N GLN A 278 25.43 8.52 8.31
CA GLN A 278 26.66 8.94 7.66
C GLN A 278 27.68 9.43 8.70
N ARG A 279 28.97 9.17 8.45
CA ARG A 279 30.08 9.55 9.34
C ARG A 279 30.09 11.03 9.71
N LYS A 280 29.79 11.90 8.75
CA LYS A 280 29.76 13.36 8.95
C LYS A 280 28.87 13.73 10.13
N TYR A 281 27.64 13.22 10.16
CA TYR A 281 26.66 13.55 11.20
C TYR A 281 27.04 12.96 12.55
N LEU A 282 27.60 11.76 12.56
CA LEU A 282 28.02 11.13 13.81
C LEU A 282 29.20 11.87 14.46
N ILE A 283 30.19 12.31 13.67
CA ILE A 283 31.32 13.12 14.16
C ILE A 283 30.82 14.46 14.68
N GLN A 284 29.92 15.13 13.95
CA GLN A 284 29.31 16.38 14.41
C GLN A 284 28.57 16.21 15.74
N ALA A 285 27.84 15.10 15.90
CA ALA A 285 27.15 14.79 17.14
C ALA A 285 28.12 14.55 18.31
N LEU A 286 29.19 13.78 18.10
CA LEU A 286 30.22 13.54 19.12
C LEU A 286 31.01 14.80 19.48
N HIS A 287 31.21 15.73 18.55
CA HIS A 287 31.83 17.02 18.85
C HIS A 287 30.96 17.87 19.79
N LYS A 288 29.63 17.77 19.65
CA LYS A 288 28.69 18.51 20.51
C LYS A 288 28.57 17.91 21.91
N TYR A 289 28.83 16.61 22.07
CA TYR A 289 28.75 15.88 23.34
C TYR A 289 30.11 15.27 23.69
N PRO A 290 31.05 16.05 24.27
CA PRO A 290 32.43 15.61 24.50
C PRO A 290 32.56 14.47 25.52
N LEU A 291 31.69 14.42 26.54
CA LEU A 291 31.68 13.32 27.51
C LEU A 291 31.30 11.99 26.86
N ASP A 292 30.24 11.98 26.04
CA ASP A 292 29.86 10.80 25.27
C ASP A 292 30.92 10.41 24.25
N ARG A 293 31.64 11.40 23.68
CA ARG A 293 32.78 11.15 22.80
C ARG A 293 33.83 10.31 23.51
N LEU A 294 34.23 10.66 24.74
CA LEU A 294 35.20 9.87 25.51
C LEU A 294 34.72 8.43 25.70
N VAL A 295 33.47 8.24 26.14
CA VAL A 295 32.86 6.91 26.33
C VAL A 295 32.89 6.08 25.04
N VAL A 296 32.56 6.71 23.90
CA VAL A 296 32.59 6.07 22.59
C VAL A 296 34.02 5.73 22.19
N MET A 297 34.98 6.64 22.40
CA MET A 297 36.39 6.40 22.05
C MET A 297 36.99 5.26 22.86
N ASP A 298 36.72 5.21 24.15
CA ASP A 298 37.18 4.14 25.02
C ASP A 298 36.58 2.79 24.61
N ALA A 299 35.26 2.76 24.34
CA ALA A 299 34.60 1.54 23.85
C ALA A 299 35.17 1.06 22.50
N VAL A 300 35.51 1.97 21.59
CA VAL A 300 36.14 1.64 20.30
C VAL A 300 37.57 1.15 20.51
N ARG A 301 38.36 1.80 21.36
CA ARG A 301 39.74 1.41 21.70
C ARG A 301 39.77 0.01 22.32
N ASP A 302 38.89 -0.25 23.28
CA ASP A 302 38.75 -1.57 23.91
C ASP A 302 38.44 -2.66 22.89
N ARG A 303 37.52 -2.37 21.96
CA ARG A 303 37.15 -3.31 20.90
C ARG A 303 38.31 -3.58 19.95
N LEU A 304 39.08 -2.56 19.57
CA LEU A 304 40.27 -2.71 18.73
C LEU A 304 41.38 -3.50 19.44
N ASN A 305 41.65 -3.21 20.71
CA ASN A 305 42.61 -3.93 21.51
C ASN A 305 42.21 -5.40 21.68
N HIS A 306 40.93 -5.66 21.91
CA HIS A 306 40.40 -7.02 21.96
C HIS A 306 40.56 -7.75 20.63
N ALA A 307 40.22 -7.10 19.50
CA ALA A 307 40.41 -7.68 18.17
C ALA A 307 41.88 -8.00 17.86
N LYS A 308 42.82 -7.13 18.25
CA LYS A 308 44.26 -7.39 18.13
C LYS A 308 44.71 -8.61 18.95
N LYS A 309 44.23 -8.73 20.19
CA LYS A 309 44.50 -9.90 21.05
C LYS A 309 43.99 -11.19 20.41
N LEU A 310 42.76 -11.19 19.89
CA LEU A 310 42.18 -12.34 19.20
C LEU A 310 42.90 -12.70 17.90
N PHE A 311 43.32 -11.69 17.13
CA PHE A 311 44.10 -11.92 15.91
C PHE A 311 45.47 -12.53 16.23
N ASN A 312 46.11 -12.08 17.32
CA ASN A 312 47.37 -12.64 17.77
C ASN A 312 47.19 -14.07 18.32
N SER A 313 46.16 -14.34 19.14
CA SER A 313 45.87 -15.70 19.63
C SER A 313 45.58 -16.67 18.48
N LYS A 314 44.84 -16.23 17.44
CA LYS A 314 44.61 -17.01 16.22
C LYS A 314 45.90 -17.44 15.54
N LYS A 315 46.94 -16.61 15.52
CA LYS A 315 48.24 -16.99 14.93
C LYS A 315 48.91 -18.16 15.64
N TYR A 316 48.70 -18.32 16.95
CA TYR A 316 49.28 -19.40 17.75
C TYR A 316 48.51 -20.73 17.64
N ILE A 317 47.24 -20.68 17.23
CA ILE A 317 46.36 -21.86 17.07
C ILE A 317 46.49 -22.50 15.66
N ARG A 318 47.20 -21.85 14.72
CA ARG A 318 47.36 -22.29 13.33
C ARG A 318 48.09 -23.63 13.22
N GLY A 319 47.33 -24.72 13.11
CA GLY A 319 47.84 -26.09 13.00
C GLY A 319 47.16 -26.99 11.96
N LEU A 320 45.96 -26.71 11.45
CA LEU A 320 45.31 -27.57 10.45
C LEU A 320 44.58 -26.76 9.37
N ASP A 321 45.07 -26.89 8.14
CA ASP A 321 44.50 -26.46 6.86
C ASP A 321 44.09 -24.98 6.67
N ARG A 322 44.85 -24.28 5.82
CA ARG A 322 44.68 -22.83 5.52
C ARG A 322 43.35 -22.49 4.86
N ASN A 323 42.76 -23.41 4.09
CA ASN A 323 41.49 -23.18 3.40
C ASN A 323 40.27 -23.36 4.31
N ASP A 324 40.36 -24.22 5.32
CA ASP A 324 39.29 -24.46 6.28
C ASP A 324 39.35 -23.47 7.46
N ASP A 325 40.52 -22.99 7.89
CA ASP A 325 40.67 -22.10 9.07
C ASP A 325 40.56 -20.58 8.77
N GLU A 326 40.66 -20.18 7.49
CA GLU A 326 40.60 -18.77 7.07
C GLU A 326 39.31 -18.41 6.33
N GLY A 327 38.54 -19.41 5.90
CA GLY A 327 37.26 -19.24 5.23
C GLY A 327 36.14 -18.85 6.21
N ILE A 328 35.22 -18.00 5.77
CA ILE A 328 34.08 -17.59 6.61
C ILE A 328 33.05 -18.75 6.75
N ALA A 329 33.18 -19.80 5.94
CA ALA A 329 32.55 -21.10 6.14
C ALA A 329 32.91 -21.72 7.51
N TRP A 330 34.14 -21.51 7.99
CA TRP A 330 34.56 -21.89 9.35
C TRP A 330 33.74 -21.19 10.41
N ILE A 331 33.54 -19.87 10.29
CA ILE A 331 32.75 -19.08 11.24
C ILE A 331 31.31 -19.60 11.28
N ASN A 332 30.73 -19.88 10.11
CA ASN A 332 29.37 -20.39 10.00
C ASN A 332 29.23 -21.78 10.64
N ARG A 333 30.09 -22.73 10.26
CA ARG A 333 30.14 -24.08 10.84
C ARG A 333 30.34 -24.02 12.35
N ARG A 334 31.31 -23.24 12.79
CA ARG A 334 31.69 -23.14 14.21
C ARG A 334 30.62 -22.45 15.05
N TRP A 335 29.86 -21.53 14.48
CA TRP A 335 28.71 -20.95 15.17
C TRP A 335 27.57 -21.95 15.37
N TRP A 336 27.27 -22.76 14.35
CA TRP A 336 26.27 -23.82 14.49
C TRP A 336 26.70 -24.83 15.54
N GLU A 337 27.99 -25.16 15.63
CA GLU A 337 28.53 -26.01 16.71
C GLU A 337 28.30 -25.39 18.10
N ILE A 338 28.52 -24.07 18.25
CA ILE A 338 28.20 -23.34 19.50
C ILE A 338 26.69 -23.37 19.76
N TYR A 339 25.87 -23.11 18.74
CA TYR A 339 24.41 -23.11 18.86
C TYR A 339 23.89 -24.48 19.31
N GLU A 340 24.37 -25.56 18.69
CA GLU A 340 24.04 -26.94 19.05
C GLU A 340 24.51 -27.28 20.47
N ALA A 341 25.69 -26.82 20.87
CA ALA A 341 26.16 -26.98 22.25
C ALA A 341 25.23 -26.26 23.23
N PHE A 342 24.79 -25.04 22.92
CA PHE A 342 23.81 -24.31 23.72
C PHE A 342 22.45 -25.01 23.79
N GLU A 343 21.95 -25.55 22.67
CA GLU A 343 20.69 -26.32 22.67
C GLU A 343 20.79 -27.56 23.53
N LYS A 344 21.88 -28.34 23.41
CA LYS A 344 22.10 -29.52 24.26
C LYS A 344 22.15 -29.15 25.74
N VAL A 345 22.81 -28.05 26.10
CA VAL A 345 22.86 -27.57 27.49
C VAL A 345 21.47 -27.16 27.99
N MET A 346 20.68 -26.45 27.17
CA MET A 346 19.30 -26.08 27.52
C MET A 346 18.40 -27.32 27.70
N GLU A 347 18.50 -28.30 26.81
CA GLU A 347 17.74 -29.56 26.91
C GLU A 347 18.12 -30.37 28.15
N GLN A 348 19.41 -30.43 28.50
CA GLN A 348 19.90 -31.17 29.67
C GLN A 348 19.55 -30.49 31.00
N THR A 349 19.45 -29.16 31.03
CA THR A 349 19.29 -28.40 32.28
C THR A 349 17.88 -27.85 32.50
N GLY A 350 17.06 -27.74 31.45
CA GLY A 350 15.71 -27.17 31.51
C GLY A 350 15.66 -25.66 31.77
N PHE A 351 16.81 -24.97 31.78
CA PHE A 351 16.88 -23.53 32.05
C PHE A 351 16.43 -22.68 30.86
N SER A 352 15.92 -21.47 31.17
CA SER A 352 15.51 -20.53 30.13
C SER A 352 16.73 -19.96 29.39
N ARG A 353 16.53 -19.54 28.14
CA ARG A 353 17.57 -19.01 27.25
C ARG A 353 18.33 -17.80 27.83
N GLU A 354 17.73 -17.09 28.78
CA GLU A 354 18.33 -15.95 29.47
C GLU A 354 19.25 -16.38 30.62
N GLN A 355 18.96 -17.52 31.25
CA GLN A 355 19.75 -18.08 32.35
C GLN A 355 21.04 -18.75 31.85
N VAL A 356 21.00 -19.38 30.67
CA VAL A 356 22.17 -20.05 30.06
C VAL A 356 23.06 -19.08 29.27
N ARG A 357 22.59 -17.84 29.01
CA ARG A 357 23.25 -16.84 28.13
C ARG A 357 24.72 -16.56 28.47
N CYS A 358 25.15 -16.82 29.69
CA CYS A 358 26.48 -16.48 30.19
C CYS A 358 27.46 -17.66 30.33
N ASP A 359 27.00 -18.91 30.19
CA ASP A 359 27.83 -20.10 30.42
C ASP A 359 28.13 -20.83 29.10
N LEU A 360 29.14 -20.35 28.36
CA LEU A 360 29.80 -21.21 27.37
C LEU A 360 30.68 -22.23 28.11
N PRO A 361 30.76 -23.49 27.63
CA PRO A 361 31.75 -24.45 28.11
C PRO A 361 33.16 -23.83 28.06
N ARG A 362 33.95 -24.02 29.13
CA ARG A 362 35.27 -23.38 29.27
C ARG A 362 36.20 -23.67 28.08
N GLU A 363 36.12 -24.87 27.52
CA GLU A 363 36.88 -25.30 26.35
C GLU A 363 36.56 -24.48 25.09
N GLU A 364 35.31 -24.03 24.94
CA GLU A 364 34.84 -23.26 23.79
C GLU A 364 35.16 -21.75 23.92
N THR A 365 35.21 -21.21 25.15
CA THR A 365 35.54 -19.79 25.39
C THR A 365 36.95 -19.38 24.98
N ILE A 366 37.87 -20.34 24.86
CA ILE A 366 39.26 -20.12 24.41
C ILE A 366 39.30 -19.81 22.91
N TYR A 367 38.35 -20.34 22.13
CA TYR A 367 38.29 -20.19 20.68
C TYR A 367 37.28 -19.11 20.22
N HIS A 368 36.33 -18.72 21.08
CA HIS A 368 35.19 -17.89 20.70
C HIS A 368 35.12 -16.54 21.40
N CYS A 369 34.72 -15.49 20.67
CA CYS A 369 34.42 -14.19 21.24
C CYS A 369 32.91 -13.90 21.20
N ALA A 370 32.19 -14.32 22.24
CA ALA A 370 30.75 -14.02 22.39
C ALA A 370 30.47 -12.51 22.67
N LYS A 371 31.50 -11.70 22.97
CA LYS A 371 31.34 -10.32 23.47
C LYS A 371 30.64 -9.37 22.49
N TYR A 372 30.82 -9.56 21.17
CA TYR A 372 30.24 -8.70 20.13
C TYR A 372 29.24 -9.45 19.24
N LEU A 373 28.89 -10.67 19.65
CA LEU A 373 28.06 -11.59 18.90
C LEU A 373 26.65 -11.06 18.66
N GLY A 374 26.09 -10.38 19.66
CA GLY A 374 24.76 -9.77 19.61
C GLY A 374 24.59 -8.61 18.63
N GLN A 375 25.63 -8.25 17.86
CA GLN A 375 25.53 -7.29 16.75
C GLN A 375 25.00 -7.91 15.46
N LEU A 376 25.15 -9.23 15.31
CA LEU A 376 24.73 -9.97 14.13
C LEU A 376 23.59 -10.89 14.53
N VAL A 377 22.50 -10.85 13.79
CA VAL A 377 21.39 -11.80 13.92
C VAL A 377 21.48 -12.72 12.73
N LEU A 378 21.87 -13.97 12.96
CA LEU A 378 21.97 -14.97 11.90
C LEU A 378 20.58 -15.37 11.40
N CYS A 379 20.51 -15.59 10.10
CA CYS A 379 19.32 -16.10 9.46
C CYS A 379 19.17 -17.59 9.76
N THR A 380 17.97 -18.00 10.16
CA THR A 380 17.63 -19.42 10.25
C THR A 380 17.56 -20.03 8.85
N PRO A 381 17.90 -21.31 8.67
CA PRO A 381 17.82 -21.97 7.36
C PRO A 381 16.39 -21.93 6.77
N THR A 382 15.36 -21.86 7.62
CA THR A 382 13.95 -21.71 7.23
C THR A 382 13.63 -20.34 6.62
N GLU A 383 14.25 -19.27 7.09
CA GLU A 383 14.02 -17.90 6.58
C GLU A 383 14.69 -17.67 5.22
N LEU A 384 15.80 -18.37 4.95
CA LEU A 384 16.53 -18.33 3.69
C LEU A 384 15.71 -18.87 2.51
N GLN A 385 14.77 -19.79 2.77
CA GLN A 385 13.93 -20.42 1.75
C GLN A 385 12.72 -19.53 1.38
N THR A 386 12.99 -18.36 0.80
CA THR A 386 11.93 -17.39 0.45
C THR A 386 11.12 -17.76 -0.80
N LYS A 387 11.64 -18.68 -1.63
CA LYS A 387 11.01 -19.14 -2.89
C LYS A 387 10.43 -20.55 -2.81
N SER A 388 10.67 -21.29 -1.73
CA SER A 388 10.10 -22.62 -1.55
C SER A 388 8.62 -22.53 -1.20
N MET A 389 7.90 -23.61 -1.50
CA MET A 389 6.50 -23.76 -1.12
C MET A 389 6.33 -23.97 0.39
N PHE A 390 7.34 -24.57 1.04
CA PHE A 390 7.37 -24.88 2.47
C PHE A 390 8.45 -24.07 3.18
N THR A 391 8.12 -23.48 4.32
CA THR A 391 9.08 -22.86 5.26
C THR A 391 9.73 -23.88 6.16
N ASN A 392 9.01 -24.94 6.54
CA ASN A 392 9.57 -26.11 7.20
C ASN A 392 9.30 -27.38 6.39
N VAL A 393 10.36 -28.13 6.10
CA VAL A 393 10.32 -29.37 5.30
C VAL A 393 10.12 -30.60 6.20
N SER A 394 10.48 -30.54 7.48
CA SER A 394 10.18 -31.60 8.44
C SER A 394 8.71 -31.54 8.87
N PHE A 395 8.10 -32.70 9.11
CA PHE A 395 6.73 -32.76 9.62
C PHE A 395 6.68 -32.17 11.05
N PRO A 396 5.73 -31.26 11.37
CA PRO A 396 4.63 -30.78 10.54
C PRO A 396 5.06 -29.79 9.44
N TRP A 397 4.57 -30.02 8.22
CA TRP A 397 4.88 -29.16 7.06
C TRP A 397 4.24 -27.79 7.22
N ILE A 398 5.05 -26.74 7.16
CA ILE A 398 4.54 -25.36 7.22
C ILE A 398 4.70 -24.74 5.84
N MET A 399 3.60 -24.28 5.26
CA MET A 399 3.52 -23.65 3.96
C MET A 399 3.78 -22.15 4.06
N ASN A 400 4.45 -21.62 3.04
CA ASN A 400 4.60 -20.19 2.88
C ASN A 400 3.23 -19.56 2.50
N PRO A 401 2.76 -18.51 3.21
CA PRO A 401 1.47 -17.89 2.96
C PRO A 401 1.33 -17.32 1.55
N ILE A 402 2.45 -16.93 0.90
CA ILE A 402 2.46 -16.44 -0.48
C ILE A 402 3.19 -17.47 -1.34
N SER A 403 2.48 -18.51 -1.71
CA SER A 403 2.97 -19.58 -2.57
C SER A 403 2.06 -19.74 -3.79
N LYS A 404 2.58 -20.36 -4.86
CA LYS A 404 1.76 -20.70 -6.04
C LYS A 404 0.61 -21.65 -5.65
N PHE A 405 0.89 -22.59 -4.74
CA PHE A 405 -0.13 -23.48 -4.18
C PHE A 405 -1.19 -22.69 -3.40
N GLY A 406 -0.79 -21.81 -2.48
CA GLY A 406 -1.73 -20.98 -1.72
C GLY A 406 -2.63 -20.15 -2.63
N PHE A 407 -2.12 -19.63 -3.75
CA PHE A 407 -2.91 -18.92 -4.75
C PHE A 407 -3.94 -19.82 -5.46
N VAL A 408 -3.55 -21.05 -5.83
CA VAL A 408 -4.44 -22.03 -6.46
C VAL A 408 -5.50 -22.50 -5.46
N TRP A 409 -5.10 -22.82 -4.23
CA TRP A 409 -5.99 -23.22 -3.15
C TRP A 409 -7.01 -22.13 -2.83
N HIS A 410 -6.56 -20.88 -2.68
CA HIS A 410 -7.45 -19.73 -2.51
C HIS A 410 -8.47 -19.62 -3.66
N ARG A 411 -8.06 -19.86 -4.91
CA ARG A 411 -9.03 -19.86 -6.04
C ARG A 411 -10.06 -20.98 -5.92
N ILE A 412 -9.67 -22.17 -5.47
CA ILE A 412 -10.60 -23.28 -5.24
C ILE A 412 -11.61 -22.86 -4.18
N VAL A 413 -11.16 -22.38 -3.02
CA VAL A 413 -12.04 -21.91 -1.93
C VAL A 413 -12.93 -20.75 -2.37
N PHE A 414 -12.38 -19.79 -3.12
CA PHE A 414 -13.15 -18.67 -3.65
C PHE A 414 -14.27 -19.14 -4.60
N ILE A 415 -13.96 -20.05 -5.52
CA ILE A 415 -14.94 -20.62 -6.44
C ILE A 415 -16.00 -21.43 -5.67
N THR A 416 -15.59 -22.19 -4.66
CA THR A 416 -16.53 -22.99 -3.86
C THR A 416 -17.45 -22.10 -3.04
N VAL A 417 -16.94 -21.04 -2.42
CA VAL A 417 -17.79 -20.08 -1.68
C VAL A 417 -18.73 -19.34 -2.62
N MET A 418 -18.29 -18.99 -3.83
CA MET A 418 -19.18 -18.45 -4.86
C MET A 418 -20.27 -19.44 -5.28
N MET A 419 -19.94 -20.71 -5.46
CA MET A 419 -20.93 -21.75 -5.73
C MET A 419 -21.87 -21.91 -4.54
N VAL A 420 -21.38 -21.91 -3.29
CA VAL A 420 -22.20 -21.97 -2.07
C VAL A 420 -23.21 -20.83 -2.06
N LEU A 421 -22.79 -19.60 -2.32
CA LEU A 421 -23.67 -18.44 -2.39
C LEU A 421 -24.79 -18.60 -3.43
N CYS A 422 -24.48 -19.16 -4.61
CA CYS A 422 -25.46 -19.34 -5.68
C CYS A 422 -26.33 -20.60 -5.52
N VAL A 423 -25.84 -21.65 -4.87
CA VAL A 423 -26.44 -22.99 -4.88
C VAL A 423 -27.12 -23.34 -3.57
N PHE A 424 -26.59 -22.93 -2.42
CA PHE A 424 -27.18 -23.26 -1.12
C PHE A 424 -28.54 -22.58 -0.93
N PRO A 425 -28.66 -21.24 -0.98
CA PRO A 425 -29.92 -20.58 -0.68
C PRO A 425 -31.10 -21.09 -1.53
N PRO A 426 -30.97 -21.26 -2.86
CA PRO A 426 -32.10 -21.74 -3.67
C PRO A 426 -32.51 -23.20 -3.44
N ASN A 427 -31.57 -24.07 -3.09
CA ASN A 427 -31.86 -25.51 -2.93
C ASN A 427 -32.37 -25.85 -1.53
N LEU A 428 -31.97 -25.11 -0.50
CA LEU A 428 -32.43 -25.31 0.88
C LEU A 428 -33.93 -25.03 1.05
N ILE A 429 -34.46 -24.13 0.22
CA ILE A 429 -35.86 -23.71 0.25
C ILE A 429 -36.79 -24.72 -0.47
N LYS A 430 -36.24 -25.54 -1.38
CA LYS A 430 -37.06 -26.49 -2.15
C LYS A 430 -37.76 -27.48 -1.23
N ARG A 431 -38.94 -27.90 -1.65
CA ARG A 431 -39.71 -28.95 -0.96
C ARG A 431 -39.02 -30.30 -1.06
N GLU A 432 -38.50 -30.63 -2.23
CA GLU A 432 -37.71 -31.83 -2.48
C GLU A 432 -36.29 -31.44 -2.87
N ILE A 433 -35.32 -32.02 -2.17
CA ILE A 433 -33.91 -31.73 -2.40
C ILE A 433 -33.41 -32.68 -3.48
N PRO A 434 -32.78 -32.16 -4.54
CA PRO A 434 -32.25 -33.03 -5.57
C PRO A 434 -31.04 -33.80 -5.04
N SER A 435 -30.90 -35.06 -5.45
CA SER A 435 -29.81 -35.95 -5.02
C SER A 435 -28.40 -35.43 -5.33
N TRP A 436 -28.26 -34.58 -6.34
CA TRP A 436 -26.97 -33.92 -6.64
C TRP A 436 -26.60 -32.88 -5.58
N PHE A 437 -27.56 -32.26 -4.89
CA PHE A 437 -27.29 -31.24 -3.87
C PHE A 437 -26.66 -31.86 -2.63
N THR A 438 -27.08 -33.05 -2.22
CA THR A 438 -26.42 -33.80 -1.14
C THR A 438 -24.96 -34.12 -1.45
N PHE A 439 -24.63 -34.42 -2.72
CA PHE A 439 -23.23 -34.56 -3.14
C PHE A 439 -22.47 -33.22 -3.06
N PHE A 440 -23.14 -32.12 -3.41
CA PHE A 440 -22.55 -30.78 -3.31
C PHE A 440 -22.26 -30.38 -1.85
N THR A 441 -23.15 -30.69 -0.90
CA THR A 441 -22.92 -30.44 0.54
C THR A 441 -21.69 -31.20 1.05
N LEU A 442 -21.54 -32.47 0.68
CA LEU A 442 -20.34 -33.25 1.01
C LEU A 442 -19.07 -32.62 0.41
N TYR A 443 -19.14 -32.18 -0.85
CA TYR A 443 -18.04 -31.49 -1.51
C TYR A 443 -17.65 -30.18 -0.80
N THR A 444 -18.63 -29.39 -0.33
CA THR A 444 -18.32 -28.14 0.37
C THR A 444 -17.74 -28.38 1.75
N ASP A 445 -18.28 -29.36 2.49
CA ASP A 445 -17.80 -29.66 3.85
C ASP A 445 -16.38 -30.26 3.81
N THR A 446 -16.06 -31.08 2.81
CA THR A 446 -14.69 -31.57 2.58
C THR A 446 -13.73 -30.44 2.27
N ILE A 447 -14.09 -29.49 1.40
CA ILE A 447 -13.22 -28.35 1.08
C ILE A 447 -13.05 -27.42 2.28
N TYR A 448 -14.10 -27.16 3.05
CA TYR A 448 -14.02 -26.32 4.25
C TYR A 448 -13.14 -26.98 5.32
N GLY A 449 -13.25 -28.29 5.52
CA GLY A 449 -12.39 -29.05 6.41
C GLY A 449 -10.92 -29.04 5.98
N ILE A 450 -10.64 -29.25 4.68
CA ILE A 450 -9.28 -29.15 4.14
C ILE A 450 -8.75 -27.72 4.27
N ASP A 451 -9.59 -26.70 4.10
CA ASP A 451 -9.16 -25.31 4.24
C ASP A 451 -8.75 -24.96 5.67
N ILE A 452 -9.46 -25.46 6.69
CA ILE A 452 -9.04 -25.34 8.08
C ILE A 452 -7.67 -26.02 8.28
N ALA A 453 -7.48 -27.22 7.75
CA ALA A 453 -6.19 -27.91 7.82
C ALA A 453 -5.07 -27.11 7.13
N VAL A 454 -5.29 -26.65 5.89
CA VAL A 454 -4.34 -25.82 5.13
C VAL A 454 -4.02 -24.54 5.89
N SER A 455 -5.01 -23.89 6.51
CA SER A 455 -4.80 -22.67 7.29
C SER A 455 -3.91 -22.90 8.52
N LEU A 456 -4.07 -24.03 9.23
CA LEU A 456 -3.22 -24.45 10.35
C LEU A 456 -1.79 -24.78 9.91
N PHE A 457 -1.62 -25.28 8.69
CA PHE A 457 -0.31 -25.53 8.10
C PHE A 457 0.28 -24.32 7.36
N THR A 458 -0.38 -23.16 7.31
CA THR A 458 0.18 -21.97 6.66
C THR A 458 0.81 -21.03 7.69
N ALA A 459 2.08 -20.65 7.46
CA ALA A 459 2.76 -19.71 8.35
C ALA A 459 2.05 -18.36 8.39
N VAL A 460 1.89 -17.81 9.60
CA VAL A 460 1.40 -16.44 9.79
C VAL A 460 2.58 -15.50 9.68
N ARG A 461 2.48 -14.54 8.75
CA ARG A 461 3.50 -13.51 8.57
C ARG A 461 3.20 -12.32 9.47
N THR A 462 3.99 -12.14 10.51
CA THR A 462 4.11 -10.87 11.25
C THR A 462 4.99 -9.89 10.47
N GLU A 463 4.95 -8.60 10.83
CA GLU A 463 5.65 -7.55 10.06
C GLU A 463 7.17 -7.78 9.96
N ASP A 464 7.77 -8.37 11.01
CA ASP A 464 9.22 -8.53 11.15
C ASP A 464 9.75 -9.97 11.09
N SER A 465 8.92 -10.99 11.29
CA SER A 465 9.35 -12.40 11.25
C SER A 465 8.29 -13.34 10.66
N VAL A 466 8.73 -14.52 10.22
CA VAL A 466 7.84 -15.62 9.81
C VAL A 466 7.86 -16.65 10.91
N THR A 467 6.69 -16.97 11.47
CA THR A 467 6.56 -18.01 12.49
C THR A 467 6.92 -19.37 11.87
N SER A 468 7.87 -20.07 12.48
CA SER A 468 8.41 -21.35 11.98
C SER A 468 7.96 -22.55 12.81
N THR A 469 7.35 -22.35 13.98
CA THR A 469 6.91 -23.44 14.86
C THR A 469 5.39 -23.60 14.80
N PHE A 470 4.92 -24.85 14.70
CA PHE A 470 3.49 -25.15 14.59
C PHE A 470 2.65 -24.62 15.76
N SER A 471 3.18 -24.72 17.00
CA SER A 471 2.49 -24.21 18.20
C SER A 471 2.24 -22.70 18.13
N THR A 472 3.21 -21.92 17.63
CA THR A 472 3.04 -20.47 17.49
C THR A 472 2.04 -20.12 16.38
N VAL A 473 2.07 -20.86 15.27
CA VAL A 473 1.07 -20.71 14.19
C VAL A 473 -0.34 -20.97 14.70
N LEU A 474 -0.54 -22.06 15.44
CA LEU A 474 -1.84 -22.43 15.99
C LEU A 474 -2.38 -21.34 16.94
N PHE A 475 -1.56 -20.86 17.87
CA PHE A 475 -1.95 -19.79 18.80
C PHE A 475 -2.33 -18.49 18.09
N GLU A 476 -1.53 -18.06 17.11
CA GLU A 476 -1.82 -16.85 16.33
C GLU A 476 -3.09 -16.99 15.48
N ARG A 477 -3.41 -18.19 14.99
CA ARG A 477 -4.63 -18.45 14.22
C ARG A 477 -5.88 -18.42 15.09
N PHE A 478 -5.87 -19.01 16.28
CA PHE A 478 -7.01 -18.95 17.20
C PHE A 478 -7.32 -17.53 17.71
N LYS A 479 -6.34 -16.63 17.69
CA LYS A 479 -6.55 -15.19 17.96
C LYS A 479 -7.26 -14.46 16.81
N SER A 480 -7.22 -15.02 15.60
CA SER A 480 -7.79 -14.40 14.41
C SER A 480 -9.29 -14.63 14.30
N PHE A 481 -10.06 -13.55 14.16
CA PHE A 481 -11.52 -13.64 14.02
C PHE A 481 -11.96 -14.41 12.76
N THR A 482 -11.19 -14.34 11.66
CA THR A 482 -11.52 -15.05 10.42
C THR A 482 -11.46 -16.57 10.60
N PHE A 483 -10.51 -17.05 11.40
CA PHE A 483 -10.37 -18.49 11.69
C PHE A 483 -11.54 -19.02 12.52
N ILE A 484 -12.06 -18.20 13.46
CA ILE A 484 -13.26 -18.54 14.22
C ILE A 484 -14.48 -18.67 13.29
N LEU A 485 -14.62 -17.76 12.32
CA LEU A 485 -15.68 -17.84 11.31
C LEU A 485 -15.55 -19.10 10.43
N ASP A 486 -14.33 -19.50 10.06
CA ASP A 486 -14.10 -20.73 9.31
C ASP A 486 -14.57 -21.96 10.09
N ILE A 487 -14.23 -22.04 11.38
CA ILE A 487 -14.69 -23.12 12.25
C ILE A 487 -16.23 -23.13 12.30
N LEU A 488 -16.86 -21.99 12.61
CA LEU A 488 -18.33 -21.89 12.69
C LEU A 488 -19.03 -22.29 11.38
N SER A 489 -18.42 -21.96 10.24
CA SER A 489 -18.98 -22.31 8.92
C SER A 489 -18.88 -23.81 8.57
N SER A 490 -18.01 -24.56 9.27
CA SER A 490 -17.73 -25.97 9.00
C SER A 490 -18.44 -26.95 9.94
N ILE A 491 -19.06 -26.46 11.03
CA ILE A 491 -19.75 -27.32 12.01
C ILE A 491 -21.03 -27.91 11.40
N TRP A 492 -21.26 -29.20 11.60
CA TRP A 492 -22.48 -29.90 11.16
C TRP A 492 -23.62 -29.69 12.17
N LEU A 493 -24.16 -28.47 12.23
CA LEU A 493 -25.24 -28.11 13.16
C LEU A 493 -26.55 -28.86 12.88
N GLU A 494 -26.77 -29.29 11.64
CA GLU A 494 -27.95 -30.03 11.21
C GLU A 494 -28.02 -31.42 11.85
N ASP A 495 -26.89 -32.12 11.95
CA ASP A 495 -26.83 -33.44 12.57
C ASP A 495 -27.01 -33.33 14.09
N LEU A 496 -26.46 -32.27 14.69
CA LEU A 496 -26.71 -31.94 16.09
C LEU A 496 -28.18 -31.65 16.35
N ALA A 497 -28.86 -30.90 15.49
CA ALA A 497 -30.28 -30.62 15.60
C ALA A 497 -31.14 -31.88 15.45
N PHE A 498 -30.73 -32.81 14.57
CA PHE A 498 -31.36 -34.11 14.44
C PHE A 498 -31.23 -34.94 15.73
N ILE A 499 -30.03 -34.99 16.32
CA ILE A 499 -29.77 -35.71 17.58
C ILE A 499 -30.58 -35.11 18.75
N VAL A 500 -30.73 -33.79 18.79
CA VAL A 500 -31.51 -33.08 19.82
C VAL A 500 -33.03 -33.25 19.64
N GLY A 501 -33.49 -33.86 18.53
CA GLY A 501 -34.89 -34.16 18.29
C GLY A 501 -35.66 -33.03 17.59
N ALA A 502 -34.98 -32.12 16.89
CA ALA A 502 -35.59 -31.02 16.15
C ALA A 502 -35.36 -31.15 14.62
N PRO A 503 -35.89 -32.21 13.97
CA PRO A 503 -35.65 -32.48 12.54
C PRO A 503 -36.20 -31.39 11.61
N GLN A 504 -37.17 -30.58 12.09
CA GLN A 504 -37.78 -29.49 11.35
C GLN A 504 -36.83 -28.35 10.96
N TYR A 505 -35.68 -28.22 11.65
CA TYR A 505 -34.68 -27.17 11.39
C TYR A 505 -33.43 -27.70 10.68
N TYR A 506 -33.42 -28.96 10.26
CA TYR A 506 -32.25 -29.60 9.66
C TYR A 506 -31.68 -28.77 8.50
N TYR A 507 -32.53 -28.33 7.57
CA TYR A 507 -32.10 -27.53 6.42
C TYR A 507 -31.77 -26.07 6.77
N THR A 508 -32.46 -25.48 7.75
CA THR A 508 -32.21 -24.10 8.18
C THR A 508 -30.82 -23.98 8.83
N PHE A 509 -30.35 -24.99 9.55
CA PHE A 509 -29.02 -24.96 10.13
C PHE A 509 -27.88 -25.07 9.09
N GLN A 510 -28.16 -25.56 7.88
CA GLN A 510 -27.18 -25.57 6.78
C GLN A 510 -26.85 -24.17 6.22
N PHE A 511 -27.60 -23.12 6.60
CA PHE A 511 -27.24 -21.73 6.29
C PHE A 511 -25.91 -21.30 6.94
N ASN A 512 -25.42 -22.00 7.96
CA ASN A 512 -24.12 -21.71 8.57
C ASN A 512 -22.94 -21.74 7.59
N ARG A 513 -23.02 -22.51 6.49
CA ARG A 513 -21.99 -22.55 5.43
C ARG A 513 -21.81 -21.19 4.74
N LEU A 514 -22.83 -20.32 4.77
CA LEU A 514 -22.79 -18.97 4.20
C LEU A 514 -21.98 -17.99 5.05
N ILE A 515 -21.63 -18.34 6.31
CA ILE A 515 -20.74 -17.51 7.14
C ILE A 515 -19.41 -17.25 6.42
N LYS A 516 -18.92 -18.21 5.62
CA LYS A 516 -17.65 -18.12 4.88
C LYS A 516 -17.67 -17.17 3.68
N ILE A 517 -18.79 -16.50 3.38
CA ILE A 517 -18.89 -15.46 2.34
C ILE A 517 -17.85 -14.34 2.55
N TYR A 518 -17.39 -14.11 3.78
CA TYR A 518 -16.38 -13.09 4.09
C TYR A 518 -15.10 -13.25 3.24
N VAL A 519 -14.73 -14.48 2.84
CA VAL A 519 -13.56 -14.78 1.99
C VAL A 519 -13.65 -14.08 0.63
N LEU A 520 -14.86 -13.81 0.13
CA LEU A 520 -15.09 -13.10 -1.12
C LEU A 520 -14.75 -11.60 -1.05
N PHE A 521 -14.66 -11.04 0.16
CA PHE A 521 -14.38 -9.63 0.41
C PHE A 521 -13.02 -9.40 1.05
N TYR A 522 -12.57 -10.33 1.88
CA TYR A 522 -11.38 -10.19 2.71
C TYR A 522 -10.42 -11.36 2.51
N ASP A 523 -9.32 -11.12 1.79
CA ASP A 523 -8.16 -12.00 1.76
C ASP A 523 -6.89 -11.23 1.31
N ILE A 524 -5.72 -11.78 1.62
CA ILE A 524 -4.40 -11.34 1.18
C ILE A 524 -4.33 -11.31 -0.36
N TYR A 525 -4.95 -12.27 -1.04
CA TYR A 525 -4.95 -12.38 -2.51
C TYR A 525 -5.94 -11.44 -3.21
N LEU A 526 -6.92 -10.90 -2.48
CA LEU A 526 -7.88 -9.92 -3.00
C LEU A 526 -7.38 -8.47 -2.92
N LYS A 527 -6.31 -8.20 -2.18
CA LYS A 527 -5.72 -6.85 -2.12
C LYS A 527 -5.36 -6.35 -3.52
N TRP A 528 -5.67 -5.07 -3.76
CA TRP A 528 -5.41 -4.44 -5.05
C TRP A 528 -3.93 -4.52 -5.44
N ASP A 529 -3.67 -4.91 -6.69
CA ASP A 529 -2.35 -4.97 -7.32
C ASP A 529 -2.26 -3.90 -8.42
N ILE A 530 -1.07 -3.33 -8.60
CA ILE A 530 -0.80 -2.22 -9.53
C ILE A 530 -1.11 -2.59 -10.99
N ARG A 531 -1.08 -3.88 -11.33
CA ARG A 531 -1.46 -4.34 -12.68
C ARG A 531 -2.95 -4.17 -12.98
N ARG A 532 -3.80 -4.24 -11.96
CA ARG A 532 -5.25 -4.23 -12.14
C ARG A 532 -5.75 -2.81 -12.10
N ASN A 533 -6.58 -2.44 -13.07
CA ASN A 533 -7.24 -1.14 -13.03
C ASN A 533 -8.11 -1.07 -11.76
N PRO A 534 -8.01 0.02 -10.96
CA PRO A 534 -8.79 0.16 -9.73
C PRO A 534 -10.30 0.14 -9.99
N LEU A 535 -10.76 0.59 -11.16
CA LEU A 535 -12.16 0.51 -11.59
C LEU A 535 -12.70 -0.93 -11.51
N VAL A 536 -11.93 -1.90 -11.99
CA VAL A 536 -12.36 -3.31 -12.02
C VAL A 536 -12.54 -3.84 -10.61
N ASP A 537 -11.68 -3.43 -9.69
CA ASP A 537 -11.77 -3.83 -8.28
C ASP A 537 -12.98 -3.21 -7.58
N VAL A 538 -13.24 -1.92 -7.83
CA VAL A 538 -14.41 -1.20 -7.32
C VAL A 538 -15.71 -1.81 -7.87
N CYS A 539 -15.80 -2.01 -9.18
CA CYS A 539 -16.97 -2.60 -9.83
C CYS A 539 -17.20 -4.05 -9.37
N ARG A 540 -16.14 -4.87 -9.26
CA ARG A 540 -16.26 -6.22 -8.73
C ARG A 540 -16.84 -6.20 -7.31
N ASN A 541 -16.29 -5.38 -6.42
CA ASN A 541 -16.76 -5.32 -5.03
C ASN A 541 -18.20 -4.81 -4.96
N LEU A 542 -18.58 -3.82 -5.77
CA LEU A 542 -19.95 -3.29 -5.80
C LEU A 542 -20.96 -4.32 -6.31
N LEU A 543 -20.65 -5.03 -7.41
CA LEU A 543 -21.51 -6.09 -7.93
C LEU A 543 -21.65 -7.23 -6.92
N LEU A 544 -20.55 -7.62 -6.28
CA LEU A 544 -20.53 -8.72 -5.32
C LEU A 544 -21.33 -8.38 -4.06
N ILE A 545 -21.21 -7.16 -3.51
CA ILE A 545 -22.00 -6.71 -2.35
C ILE A 545 -23.50 -6.75 -2.68
N ASN A 546 -23.92 -6.14 -3.80
CA ASN A 546 -25.34 -6.12 -4.17
C ASN A 546 -25.88 -7.54 -4.44
N PHE A 547 -25.12 -8.37 -5.14
CA PHE A 547 -25.49 -9.75 -5.42
C PHE A 547 -25.63 -10.57 -4.13
N THR A 548 -24.64 -10.52 -3.24
CA THR A 548 -24.69 -11.23 -1.94
C THR A 548 -25.86 -10.77 -1.09
N TYR A 549 -26.13 -9.46 -1.05
CA TYR A 549 -27.22 -8.90 -0.27
C TYR A 549 -28.57 -9.40 -0.77
N ILE A 550 -28.86 -9.25 -2.07
CA ILE A 550 -30.14 -9.67 -2.67
C ILE A 550 -30.37 -11.17 -2.47
N VAL A 551 -29.36 -12.00 -2.72
CA VAL A 551 -29.49 -13.46 -2.57
C VAL A 551 -29.72 -13.84 -1.11
N LEU A 552 -28.96 -13.29 -0.16
CA LEU A 552 -29.12 -13.64 1.25
C LEU A 552 -30.46 -13.15 1.81
N THR A 553 -30.84 -11.90 1.57
CA THR A 553 -32.07 -11.35 2.15
C THR A 553 -33.32 -12.01 1.60
N SER A 554 -33.40 -12.22 0.29
CA SER A 554 -34.55 -12.88 -0.33
C SER A 554 -34.79 -14.29 0.22
N HIS A 555 -33.74 -15.10 0.32
CA HIS A 555 -33.86 -16.49 0.76
C HIS A 555 -34.06 -16.64 2.27
N ILE A 556 -33.40 -15.80 3.08
CA ILE A 556 -33.62 -15.78 4.54
C ILE A 556 -35.06 -15.33 4.84
N MET A 557 -35.58 -14.34 4.13
CA MET A 557 -36.96 -13.88 4.33
C MET A 557 -37.98 -14.91 3.89
N PHE A 558 -37.75 -15.60 2.77
CA PHE A 558 -38.64 -16.67 2.35
C PHE A 558 -38.67 -17.81 3.38
N GLU A 559 -37.52 -18.20 3.93
CA GLU A 559 -37.48 -19.22 4.99
C GLU A 559 -38.17 -18.73 6.27
N LEU A 560 -37.99 -17.45 6.63
CA LEU A 560 -38.67 -16.87 7.80
C LEU A 560 -40.20 -16.90 7.65
N THR A 561 -40.74 -16.65 6.45
CA THR A 561 -42.19 -16.74 6.18
C THR A 561 -42.75 -18.15 6.35
N ASN A 562 -41.93 -19.20 6.19
CA ASN A 562 -42.37 -20.58 6.38
C ASN A 562 -42.54 -20.95 7.87
N TYR A 563 -41.73 -20.36 8.77
CA TYR A 563 -41.77 -20.64 10.21
C TYR A 563 -42.64 -19.66 11.00
N MET A 564 -42.77 -18.42 10.51
CA MET A 564 -43.59 -17.38 11.13
C MET A 564 -44.86 -17.17 10.29
N PRO A 565 -45.99 -17.83 10.63
CA PRO A 565 -47.23 -17.70 9.87
C PRO A 565 -47.86 -16.29 9.96
N GLN A 566 -47.33 -15.44 10.84
CA GLN A 566 -47.69 -14.03 10.95
C GLN A 566 -47.12 -13.17 9.81
N LEU A 567 -46.20 -13.70 8.99
CA LEU A 567 -45.63 -12.95 7.87
C LEU A 567 -46.39 -13.25 6.59
N THR A 568 -46.73 -12.20 5.85
CA THR A 568 -47.41 -12.35 4.56
C THR A 568 -46.40 -12.51 3.42
N VAL A 569 -46.54 -13.60 2.67
CA VAL A 569 -45.67 -13.88 1.51
C VAL A 569 -45.90 -12.86 0.39
N THR A 570 -47.13 -12.36 0.25
CA THR A 570 -47.53 -11.42 -0.78
C THR A 570 -46.81 -10.08 -0.69
N TYR A 571 -46.55 -9.59 0.53
CA TYR A 571 -45.86 -8.33 0.74
C TYR A 571 -44.38 -8.38 0.32
N PHE A 572 -43.71 -9.51 0.51
CA PHE A 572 -42.27 -9.62 0.23
C PHE A 572 -41.94 -10.15 -1.18
N PHE A 573 -42.86 -10.91 -1.79
CA PHE A 573 -42.60 -11.62 -3.05
C PHE A 573 -43.71 -11.50 -4.11
N GLY A 574 -44.80 -10.76 -3.85
CA GLY A 574 -45.90 -10.57 -4.80
C GLY A 574 -46.82 -11.78 -4.94
N GLU A 575 -47.23 -12.12 -6.17
CA GLU A 575 -48.09 -13.29 -6.40
C GLU A 575 -47.45 -14.60 -5.88
N VAL A 576 -48.31 -15.52 -5.42
CA VAL A 576 -47.94 -16.68 -4.60
C VAL A 576 -46.86 -17.55 -5.26
N LEU A 577 -45.67 -17.55 -4.65
CA LEU A 577 -44.67 -18.59 -4.82
C LEU A 577 -45.04 -19.84 -4.01
N CYS A 578 -44.70 -21.00 -4.55
CA CYS A 578 -44.94 -22.29 -3.91
C CYS A 578 -44.15 -22.41 -2.61
N SER A 579 -44.84 -22.32 -1.47
CA SER A 579 -44.29 -22.58 -0.14
C SER A 579 -44.44 -24.06 0.24
N ARG A 580 -43.62 -24.55 1.18
CA ARG A 580 -43.73 -25.89 1.79
C ARG A 580 -45.10 -26.13 2.45
N THR A 581 -45.83 -25.07 2.79
CA THR A 581 -47.12 -25.12 3.51
C THR A 581 -48.36 -25.11 2.61
N VAL A 582 -48.24 -24.71 1.34
CA VAL A 582 -49.38 -24.59 0.41
C VAL A 582 -49.54 -25.88 -0.41
N LYS A 583 -50.74 -26.48 -0.37
CA LYS A 583 -51.04 -27.84 -0.90
C LYS A 583 -51.57 -27.90 -2.34
N VAL A 584 -51.59 -26.80 -3.11
CA VAL A 584 -52.27 -26.75 -4.42
C VAL A 584 -51.26 -26.76 -5.58
N ASP A 585 -51.64 -27.42 -6.68
CA ASP A 585 -50.87 -27.69 -7.90
C ASP A 585 -50.00 -26.51 -8.36
N CYS A 586 -48.72 -26.63 -8.06
CA CYS A 586 -47.69 -25.68 -8.39
C CYS A 586 -46.92 -26.16 -9.62
N VAL A 587 -47.16 -25.53 -10.78
CA VAL A 587 -46.33 -25.75 -11.98
C VAL A 587 -44.98 -25.06 -11.77
N GLU A 588 -43.89 -25.78 -12.06
CA GLU A 588 -42.50 -25.40 -11.79
C GLU A 588 -42.12 -24.00 -12.30
N ILE A 589 -42.23 -22.98 -11.44
CA ILE A 589 -41.43 -21.77 -11.59
C ILE A 589 -40.01 -22.15 -11.23
N ASN A 590 -39.06 -21.86 -12.13
CA ASN A 590 -37.64 -22.14 -11.94
C ASN A 590 -37.18 -21.53 -10.60
N PRO A 591 -36.98 -22.36 -9.55
CA PRO A 591 -36.93 -21.88 -8.16
C PRO A 591 -35.66 -21.06 -7.86
N VAL A 592 -34.66 -21.17 -8.73
CA VAL A 592 -33.36 -20.50 -8.62
C VAL A 592 -33.44 -19.02 -8.99
N THR A 593 -34.20 -18.69 -10.03
CA THR A 593 -34.41 -17.29 -10.44
C THR A 593 -35.69 -16.72 -9.87
N GLY A 594 -36.72 -17.54 -9.63
CA GLY A 594 -38.05 -17.10 -9.22
C GLY A 594 -38.06 -16.30 -7.91
N VAL A 595 -37.52 -16.84 -6.81
CA VAL A 595 -37.57 -16.15 -5.49
C VAL A 595 -36.80 -14.84 -5.53
N THR A 596 -35.58 -14.84 -6.06
CA THR A 596 -34.75 -13.63 -6.16
C THR A 596 -35.31 -12.60 -7.12
N MET A 597 -35.93 -13.05 -8.21
CA MET A 597 -36.49 -12.18 -9.24
C MET A 597 -37.78 -11.55 -8.74
N ASN A 598 -38.66 -12.33 -8.09
CA ASN A 598 -39.87 -11.82 -7.46
C ASN A 598 -39.54 -10.85 -6.32
N TRP A 599 -38.55 -11.17 -5.49
CA TRP A 599 -38.02 -10.22 -4.51
C TRP A 599 -37.53 -8.94 -5.17
N ALA A 600 -36.73 -9.04 -6.23
CA ALA A 600 -36.21 -7.87 -6.93
C ALA A 600 -37.32 -7.04 -7.59
N PHE A 601 -38.35 -7.68 -8.14
CA PHE A 601 -39.54 -7.02 -8.69
C PHE A 601 -40.32 -6.30 -7.61
N GLU A 602 -40.63 -6.98 -6.50
CA GLU A 602 -41.43 -6.39 -5.44
C GLU A 602 -40.72 -5.20 -4.80
N TRP A 603 -39.42 -5.29 -4.53
CA TRP A 603 -38.67 -4.17 -3.97
C TRP A 603 -38.34 -3.05 -4.98
N MET A 604 -38.56 -3.29 -6.28
CA MET A 604 -38.42 -2.28 -7.33
C MET A 604 -39.74 -1.55 -7.62
N PHE A 605 -40.88 -2.26 -7.57
CA PHE A 605 -42.19 -1.73 -7.93
C PHE A 605 -43.11 -1.46 -6.73
N CYS A 606 -42.93 -2.17 -5.61
CA CYS A 606 -43.69 -2.07 -4.37
C CYS A 606 -45.21 -2.09 -4.59
N GLU A 607 -45.72 -3.13 -5.25
CA GLU A 607 -47.13 -3.24 -5.61
C GLU A 607 -47.99 -3.70 -4.42
N TYR A 608 -47.43 -4.57 -3.57
CA TYR A 608 -48.14 -5.12 -2.42
C TYR A 608 -47.75 -4.40 -1.13
N VAL A 609 -48.76 -4.15 -0.28
CA VAL A 609 -48.58 -3.44 0.99
C VAL A 609 -48.54 -4.44 2.15
N ALA A 610 -47.83 -4.07 3.22
CA ALA A 610 -47.77 -4.85 4.45
C ALA A 610 -49.18 -5.01 5.02
N MET A 611 -49.54 -6.23 5.42
CA MET A 611 -50.86 -6.53 5.99
C MET A 611 -50.82 -6.67 7.52
N ASN A 612 -49.64 -6.93 8.09
CA ASN A 612 -49.44 -7.19 9.51
C ASN A 612 -48.34 -6.29 10.11
N LEU A 613 -48.37 -6.11 11.44
CA LEU A 613 -47.30 -5.42 12.19
C LEU A 613 -45.92 -6.05 11.99
N SER A 614 -45.87 -7.37 11.98
CA SER A 614 -44.66 -8.18 11.78
C SER A 614 -44.00 -7.90 10.43
N ASP A 615 -44.80 -7.80 9.37
CA ASP A 615 -44.35 -7.45 8.02
C ASP A 615 -43.74 -6.05 8.01
N THR A 616 -44.40 -5.10 8.67
CA THR A 616 -43.94 -3.72 8.77
C THR A 616 -42.61 -3.62 9.53
N TYR A 617 -42.46 -4.34 10.65
CA TYR A 617 -41.22 -4.34 11.42
C TYR A 617 -40.04 -4.88 10.60
N ILE A 618 -40.21 -6.04 9.97
CA ILE A 618 -39.18 -6.67 9.15
C ILE A 618 -38.89 -5.83 7.90
N GLY A 619 -39.93 -5.27 7.26
CA GLY A 619 -39.81 -4.37 6.12
C GLY A 619 -38.97 -3.12 6.43
N ILE A 620 -39.16 -2.49 7.60
CA ILE A 620 -38.33 -1.35 8.04
C ILE A 620 -36.86 -1.76 8.21
N VAL A 621 -36.60 -2.91 8.83
CA VAL A 621 -35.22 -3.39 9.04
C VAL A 621 -34.53 -3.64 7.71
N ILE A 622 -35.20 -4.32 6.78
CA ILE A 622 -34.64 -4.65 5.46
C ILE A 622 -34.41 -3.40 4.65
N SER A 623 -35.41 -2.51 4.58
CA SER A 623 -35.30 -1.25 3.86
C SER A 623 -34.16 -0.40 4.41
N TYR A 624 -33.92 -0.39 5.73
CA TYR A 624 -32.77 0.29 6.32
C TYR A 624 -31.42 -0.26 5.84
N PHE A 625 -31.24 -1.58 5.84
CA PHE A 625 -30.02 -2.19 5.30
C PHE A 625 -29.86 -1.94 3.79
N CYS A 626 -30.95 -2.00 3.02
CA CYS A 626 -30.94 -1.69 1.59
C CYS A 626 -30.48 -0.26 1.34
N TYR A 627 -31.01 0.70 2.11
CA TYR A 627 -30.60 2.10 2.06
C TYR A 627 -29.12 2.30 2.37
N LEU A 628 -28.59 1.66 3.43
CA LEU A 628 -27.17 1.75 3.78
C LEU A 628 -26.27 1.22 2.65
N ILE A 629 -26.63 0.07 2.07
CA ILE A 629 -25.87 -0.55 0.98
C ILE A 629 -25.93 0.32 -0.27
N PHE A 630 -27.10 0.88 -0.60
CA PHE A 630 -27.28 1.79 -1.72
C PHE A 630 -26.41 3.05 -1.56
N VAL A 631 -26.45 3.70 -0.39
CA VAL A 631 -25.65 4.89 -0.08
C VAL A 631 -24.17 4.58 -0.21
N TYR A 632 -23.71 3.45 0.33
CA TYR A 632 -22.32 3.01 0.24
C TYR A 632 -21.88 2.72 -1.21
N CYS A 633 -22.70 2.00 -1.99
CA CYS A 633 -22.40 1.67 -3.37
C CYS A 633 -22.34 2.94 -4.24
N ARG A 634 -23.31 3.84 -4.06
CA ARG A 634 -23.35 5.12 -4.77
C ARG A 634 -22.15 6.00 -4.40
N SER A 635 -21.84 6.13 -3.10
CA SER A 635 -20.74 6.98 -2.64
C SER A 635 -19.37 6.49 -3.14
N THR A 636 -19.16 5.18 -3.16
CA THR A 636 -17.89 4.58 -3.61
C THR A 636 -17.67 4.75 -5.11
N LEU A 637 -18.71 4.56 -5.92
CA LEU A 637 -18.66 4.80 -7.36
C LEU A 637 -18.42 6.28 -7.68
N VAL A 638 -19.15 7.19 -7.03
CA VAL A 638 -18.96 8.64 -7.23
C VAL A 638 -17.57 9.09 -6.79
N ALA A 639 -17.04 8.57 -5.68
CA ALA A 639 -15.68 8.85 -5.21
C ALA A 639 -14.61 8.40 -6.22
N TYR A 640 -14.76 7.22 -6.82
CA TYR A 640 -13.88 6.74 -7.87
C TYR A 640 -13.92 7.68 -9.11
N MET A 641 -15.12 7.98 -9.61
CA MET A 641 -15.31 8.85 -10.79
C MET A 641 -14.74 10.27 -10.55
N TYR A 642 -14.88 10.79 -9.33
CA TYR A 642 -14.28 12.06 -8.95
C TYR A 642 -12.74 12.00 -8.95
N LEU A 643 -12.14 10.93 -8.41
CA LEU A 643 -10.69 10.78 -8.35
C LEU A 643 -10.05 10.61 -9.73
N GLU A 644 -10.70 9.88 -10.64
CA GLU A 644 -10.26 9.73 -12.02
C GLU A 644 -10.33 11.07 -12.77
N SER A 645 -11.46 11.77 -12.64
CA SER A 645 -11.67 13.06 -13.30
C SER A 645 -10.89 14.23 -12.65
N ARG A 646 -10.35 14.06 -11.44
CA ARG A 646 -9.59 15.10 -10.73
C ARG A 646 -8.39 15.62 -11.51
N VAL A 647 -7.62 14.74 -12.16
CA VAL A 647 -6.41 15.15 -12.90
C VAL A 647 -6.80 16.04 -14.09
N LEU A 648 -7.81 15.59 -14.85
CA LEU A 648 -8.39 16.33 -15.97
C LEU A 648 -8.96 17.69 -15.52
N SER A 649 -9.77 17.69 -14.47
CA SER A 649 -10.41 18.90 -13.94
C SER A 649 -9.37 19.89 -13.39
N SER A 650 -8.33 19.40 -12.71
CA SER A 650 -7.23 20.23 -12.21
C SER A 650 -6.46 20.89 -13.36
N TYR A 651 -6.19 20.15 -14.43
CA TYR A 651 -5.52 20.70 -15.61
C TYR A 651 -6.38 21.74 -16.33
N ARG A 652 -7.65 21.44 -16.59
CA ARG A 652 -8.59 22.41 -17.19
C ARG A 652 -8.70 23.68 -16.35
N ARG A 653 -8.79 23.55 -15.02
CA ARG A 653 -8.82 24.69 -14.10
C ARG A 653 -7.53 25.49 -14.15
N PHE A 654 -6.37 24.83 -14.18
CA PHE A 654 -5.08 25.48 -14.32
C PHE A 654 -5.00 26.29 -15.62
N VAL A 655 -5.31 25.68 -16.77
CA VAL A 655 -5.29 26.34 -18.08
C VAL A 655 -6.29 27.49 -18.13
N SER A 656 -7.51 27.30 -17.63
CA SER A 656 -8.55 28.35 -17.62
C SER A 656 -8.16 29.54 -16.75
N ASN A 657 -7.64 29.30 -15.54
CA ASN A 657 -7.17 30.37 -14.66
C ASN A 657 -6.04 31.17 -15.29
N LEU A 658 -5.12 30.47 -15.94
CA LEU A 658 -3.97 31.06 -16.59
C LEU A 658 -4.36 31.84 -17.85
N LYS A 659 -5.34 31.38 -18.65
CA LYS A 659 -5.93 32.16 -19.74
C LYS A 659 -6.61 33.43 -19.25
N LYS A 660 -7.45 33.34 -18.21
CA LYS A 660 -8.09 34.52 -17.58
C LYS A 660 -7.08 35.52 -17.05
N TYR A 661 -6.00 35.03 -16.45
CA TYR A 661 -4.89 35.85 -15.98
C TYR A 661 -4.27 36.63 -17.15
N TYR A 662 -4.02 35.98 -18.29
CA TYR A 662 -3.43 36.66 -19.45
C TYR A 662 -4.38 37.58 -20.20
N GLU A 663 -5.67 37.28 -20.23
CA GLU A 663 -6.69 38.18 -20.74
C GLU A 663 -6.73 39.47 -19.90
N HIS A 664 -6.61 39.36 -18.57
CA HIS A 664 -6.56 40.52 -17.68
C HIS A 664 -5.34 41.43 -17.94
N TYR A 665 -4.18 40.85 -18.23
CA TYR A 665 -2.96 41.59 -18.52
C TYR A 665 -2.76 41.91 -20.02
N SER A 666 -3.74 41.62 -20.88
CA SER A 666 -3.69 41.91 -22.33
C SER A 666 -2.40 41.45 -23.02
N ILE A 667 -1.97 40.21 -22.74
CA ILE A 667 -0.76 39.65 -23.35
C ILE A 667 -0.92 39.50 -24.88
N HIS A 668 0.17 39.73 -25.62
CA HIS A 668 0.20 39.59 -27.07
C HIS A 668 -0.32 38.23 -27.58
N VAL A 669 -1.20 38.28 -28.60
CA VAL A 669 -1.92 37.11 -29.13
C VAL A 669 -0.97 35.99 -29.60
N ASP A 670 0.17 36.34 -30.20
CA ASP A 670 1.14 35.33 -30.65
C ASP A 670 1.80 34.55 -29.51
N LEU A 671 1.99 35.19 -28.34
CA LEU A 671 2.52 34.49 -27.17
C LEU A 671 1.47 33.53 -26.62
N LEU A 672 0.20 33.94 -26.61
CA LEU A 672 -0.92 33.09 -26.21
C LEU A 672 -1.03 31.87 -27.14
N ARG A 673 -0.92 32.06 -28.46
CA ARG A 673 -0.91 30.94 -29.43
C ARG A 673 0.27 29.99 -29.19
N ARG A 674 1.47 30.51 -28.87
CA ARG A 674 2.64 29.66 -28.55
C ARG A 674 2.39 28.82 -27.30
N LEU A 675 1.79 29.42 -26.28
CA LEU A 675 1.51 28.75 -25.04
C LEU A 675 0.37 27.72 -25.17
N ASP A 676 -0.65 28.01 -25.96
CA ASP A 676 -1.71 27.05 -26.26
C ASP A 676 -1.15 25.82 -26.98
N ARG A 677 -0.23 25.99 -27.93
CA ARG A 677 0.49 24.86 -28.55
C ARG A 677 1.26 24.03 -27.53
N TYR A 678 1.91 24.69 -26.56
CA TYR A 678 2.62 24.01 -25.48
C TYR A 678 1.67 23.17 -24.62
N PHE A 679 0.54 23.73 -24.20
CA PHE A 679 -0.45 22.99 -23.42
C PHE A 679 -1.09 21.83 -24.20
N ILE A 680 -1.45 22.04 -25.47
CA ILE A 680 -1.99 20.98 -26.33
C ILE A 680 -0.99 19.83 -26.48
N CYS A 681 0.30 20.13 -26.61
CA CYS A 681 1.36 19.13 -26.70
C CYS A 681 1.47 18.31 -25.39
N HIS A 682 1.53 18.97 -24.24
CA HIS A 682 1.57 18.27 -22.94
C HIS A 682 0.27 17.50 -22.65
N TRP A 683 -0.87 17.96 -23.16
CA TRP A 683 -2.12 17.21 -23.11
C TRP A 683 -2.05 15.93 -23.93
N LYS A 684 -1.54 16.01 -25.17
CA LYS A 684 -1.41 14.88 -26.10
C LYS A 684 -0.55 13.75 -25.54
N TYR A 685 0.59 14.07 -24.93
CA TYR A 685 1.54 13.04 -24.47
C TYR A 685 1.31 12.59 -23.02
N TYR A 686 0.88 13.50 -22.13
CA TYR A 686 0.88 13.23 -20.68
C TYR A 686 -0.40 13.69 -19.96
N GLN A 687 -1.48 13.97 -20.70
CA GLN A 687 -2.75 14.47 -20.15
C GLN A 687 -2.55 15.64 -19.18
N GLY A 688 -1.54 16.48 -19.42
CA GLY A 688 -1.24 17.67 -18.61
C GLY A 688 -0.56 17.42 -17.25
N GLN A 689 -0.27 16.16 -16.89
CA GLN A 689 0.30 15.83 -15.59
C GLN A 689 1.72 16.36 -15.40
N ASP A 690 2.53 16.44 -16.46
CA ASP A 690 3.89 17.02 -16.42
C ASP A 690 3.91 18.47 -15.95
N VAL A 691 2.91 19.25 -16.36
CA VAL A 691 2.85 20.68 -16.08
C VAL A 691 2.46 20.92 -14.62
N ILE A 692 1.55 20.10 -14.10
CA ILE A 692 1.07 20.19 -12.71
C ILE A 692 2.07 19.58 -11.73
N SER A 693 2.66 18.43 -12.07
CA SER A 693 3.58 17.68 -11.22
C SER A 693 4.92 17.43 -11.92
N SER A 694 5.62 18.52 -12.27
CA SER A 694 6.91 18.48 -12.98
C SER A 694 8.05 17.80 -12.21
N ASN A 695 7.89 17.66 -10.89
CA ASN A 695 8.89 17.10 -9.98
C ASN A 695 8.62 15.64 -9.57
N ALA A 696 7.70 14.91 -10.21
CA ALA A 696 7.28 13.58 -9.77
C ALA A 696 8.45 12.58 -9.56
N MET A 697 9.51 12.67 -10.36
CA MET A 697 10.69 11.79 -10.25
C MET A 697 11.69 12.20 -9.16
N LEU A 698 11.61 13.42 -8.61
CA LEU A 698 12.49 13.87 -7.52
C LEU A 698 12.13 13.23 -6.18
N GLU A 699 10.86 12.85 -6.02
CA GLU A 699 10.34 12.14 -4.85
C GLU A 699 10.54 10.63 -4.93
N GLU A 700 11.06 10.10 -6.04
CA GLU A 700 11.26 8.66 -6.19
C GLU A 700 12.69 8.27 -5.78
N PRO A 701 12.91 7.02 -5.32
CA PRO A 701 14.25 6.60 -4.92
C PRO A 701 15.23 6.63 -6.08
N THR A 702 16.49 6.92 -5.77
CA THR A 702 17.56 7.11 -6.75
C THR A 702 17.75 5.92 -7.68
N GLU A 703 17.51 4.70 -7.20
CA GLU A 703 17.57 3.47 -8.00
C GLU A 703 16.49 3.43 -9.09
N ILE A 704 15.26 3.83 -8.76
CA ILE A 704 14.16 3.90 -9.71
C ILE A 704 14.33 5.04 -10.68
N TYR A 705 14.79 6.19 -10.18
CA TYR A 705 15.23 7.27 -11.06
C TYR A 705 16.29 6.78 -12.05
N TRP A 706 17.28 6.02 -11.58
CA TRP A 706 18.35 5.49 -12.42
C TRP A 706 17.82 4.56 -13.50
N LYS A 707 16.94 3.63 -13.13
CA LYS A 707 16.30 2.70 -14.06
C LYS A 707 15.35 3.37 -15.03
N ALA A 708 14.61 4.38 -14.60
CA ALA A 708 13.62 5.04 -15.44
C ALA A 708 14.21 6.08 -16.41
N GLN A 709 15.20 6.84 -15.96
CA GLN A 709 15.73 8.00 -16.69
C GLN A 709 17.28 8.04 -16.70
N GLY A 710 17.94 7.63 -15.61
CA GLY A 710 19.39 7.76 -15.47
C GLY A 710 20.21 6.97 -16.48
N GLU A 711 19.87 5.70 -16.76
CA GLU A 711 20.58 4.86 -17.74
C GLU A 711 20.52 5.47 -19.16
N VAL A 712 19.36 6.02 -19.55
CA VAL A 712 19.15 6.69 -20.84
C VAL A 712 19.97 7.98 -20.88
N ALA A 713 19.87 8.80 -19.83
CA ALA A 713 20.60 10.05 -19.72
C ALA A 713 22.12 9.83 -19.80
N GLN A 714 22.64 8.81 -19.10
CA GLN A 714 24.05 8.44 -19.15
C GLN A 714 24.47 8.02 -20.55
N ARG A 715 23.65 7.22 -21.24
CA ARG A 715 23.93 6.76 -22.61
C ARG A 715 23.97 7.93 -23.61
N ILE A 716 23.05 8.89 -23.47
CA ILE A 716 23.00 10.06 -24.37
C ILE A 716 24.21 10.97 -24.14
N ILE A 717 24.55 11.24 -22.87
CA ILE A 717 25.69 12.09 -22.52
C ILE A 717 27.01 11.42 -22.96
N SER A 718 27.21 10.13 -22.67
CA SER A 718 28.45 9.42 -23.03
C SER A 718 28.69 9.30 -24.53
N LYS A 719 27.64 9.22 -25.35
CA LYS A 719 27.76 9.21 -26.82
C LYS A 719 28.08 10.56 -27.43
N SER A 720 27.92 11.65 -26.68
CA SER A 720 28.19 12.99 -27.21
C SER A 720 29.69 13.24 -27.33
N ILE A 721 30.10 13.82 -28.45
CA ILE A 721 31.51 14.04 -28.83
C ILE A 721 32.29 14.78 -27.74
N THR A 722 31.63 15.66 -26.99
CA THR A 722 32.27 16.48 -25.95
C THR A 722 32.60 15.72 -24.66
N PHE A 723 31.98 14.57 -24.43
CA PHE A 723 32.14 13.78 -23.20
C PHE A 723 32.75 12.40 -23.44
N THR A 724 33.31 12.14 -24.63
CA THR A 724 33.92 10.85 -24.99
C THR A 724 35.08 10.46 -24.07
N HIS A 725 35.85 11.43 -23.60
CA HIS A 725 36.99 11.25 -22.70
C HIS A 725 36.72 11.68 -21.25
N ALA A 726 35.45 11.97 -20.90
CA ALA A 726 35.10 12.37 -19.55
C ALA A 726 35.09 11.15 -18.60
N ASP A 727 35.46 11.37 -17.34
CA ASP A 727 35.36 10.35 -16.29
C ASP A 727 33.91 9.83 -16.22
N PRO A 728 33.67 8.50 -16.28
CA PRO A 728 32.37 7.90 -16.09
C PRO A 728 31.64 8.36 -14.81
N SER A 729 32.39 8.71 -13.74
CA SER A 729 31.82 9.25 -12.51
C SER A 729 31.12 10.60 -12.73
N LEU A 730 31.75 11.49 -13.51
CA LEU A 730 31.18 12.77 -13.90
C LEU A 730 29.94 12.57 -14.77
N ILE A 731 30.00 11.70 -15.76
CA ILE A 731 28.84 11.42 -16.62
C ILE A 731 27.66 10.92 -15.79
N ARG A 732 27.91 10.08 -14.77
CA ARG A 732 26.90 9.57 -13.85
C ARG A 732 26.25 10.69 -13.03
N GLU A 733 27.04 11.61 -12.49
CA GLU A 733 26.50 12.78 -11.77
C GLU A 733 25.74 13.74 -12.70
N LEU A 734 26.21 13.94 -13.93
CA LEU A 734 25.51 14.72 -14.94
C LEU A 734 24.15 14.09 -15.26
N ALA A 735 24.10 12.77 -15.43
CA ALA A 735 22.88 12.02 -15.71
C ALA A 735 21.86 12.12 -14.57
N CYS A 736 22.29 12.04 -13.30
CA CYS A 736 21.41 12.22 -12.14
C CYS A 736 20.70 13.57 -12.06
N MET A 737 21.28 14.61 -12.68
CA MET A 737 20.73 15.96 -12.66
C MET A 737 19.95 16.31 -13.91
N ALA A 738 19.91 15.42 -14.89
CA ALA A 738 19.27 15.66 -16.17
C ALA A 738 17.74 15.62 -16.04
N ARG A 739 17.06 16.48 -16.81
CA ARG A 739 15.60 16.50 -16.90
C ARG A 739 15.16 16.31 -18.35
N PHE A 740 14.13 15.50 -18.54
CA PHE A 740 13.49 15.29 -19.84
C PHE A 740 12.32 16.27 -19.97
N LEU A 741 12.26 16.97 -21.09
CA LEU A 741 11.24 17.95 -21.40
C LEU A 741 10.73 17.73 -22.82
N VAL A 742 9.44 17.98 -23.04
CA VAL A 742 8.81 17.89 -24.36
C VAL A 742 8.41 19.30 -24.80
N LEU A 743 8.75 19.64 -26.04
CA LEU A 743 8.37 20.90 -26.68
C LEU A 743 7.53 20.64 -27.93
N PRO A 744 6.53 21.49 -28.21
CA PRO A 744 5.73 21.39 -29.42
C PRO A 744 6.54 21.81 -30.65
N LYS A 745 6.06 21.41 -31.83
CA LYS A 745 6.50 21.98 -33.11
C LYS A 745 6.47 23.51 -33.11
N ASN A 746 7.49 24.11 -33.71
CA ASN A 746 7.76 25.55 -33.81
C ASN A 746 8.02 26.24 -32.46
N ALA A 747 8.35 25.50 -31.39
CA ALA A 747 8.85 26.09 -30.16
C ALA A 747 10.30 26.51 -30.31
N ILE A 748 10.63 27.69 -29.80
CA ILE A 748 12.00 28.18 -29.74
C ILE A 748 12.67 27.58 -28.50
N ILE A 749 13.84 26.95 -28.70
CA ILE A 749 14.69 26.42 -27.63
C ILE A 749 15.66 27.50 -27.16
N PHE A 750 16.39 28.10 -28.10
CA PHE A 750 17.30 29.22 -27.86
C PHE A 750 17.09 30.27 -28.95
N MET A 751 17.08 31.54 -28.55
CA MET A 751 17.08 32.66 -29.50
C MET A 751 18.50 33.15 -29.74
N PHE A 752 18.77 33.60 -30.95
CA PHE A 752 19.93 34.43 -31.25
C PHE A 752 20.07 35.60 -30.27
N GLY A 753 21.29 35.90 -29.83
CA GLY A 753 21.58 37.00 -28.90
C GLY A 753 21.17 36.77 -27.45
N THR A 754 20.62 35.58 -27.11
CA THR A 754 20.27 35.27 -25.72
C THR A 754 21.34 34.45 -25.02
N GLN A 755 21.62 34.76 -23.75
CA GLN A 755 22.58 34.01 -22.96
C GLN A 755 22.05 32.61 -22.64
N VAL A 756 22.76 31.58 -23.11
CA VAL A 756 22.34 30.19 -22.90
C VAL A 756 22.87 29.70 -21.56
N LYS A 757 21.95 29.36 -20.64
CA LYS A 757 22.29 28.80 -19.33
C LYS A 757 22.22 27.30 -19.27
N ASN A 758 21.68 26.63 -20.28
CA ASN A 758 21.36 25.22 -20.18
C ASN A 758 21.96 24.43 -21.34
N VAL A 759 22.62 23.32 -21.02
CA VAL A 759 23.09 22.35 -22.01
C VAL A 759 21.90 21.46 -22.38
N THR A 760 21.66 21.26 -23.68
CA THR A 760 20.52 20.47 -24.19
C THR A 760 20.96 19.40 -25.19
N TRP A 761 20.41 18.20 -25.05
CA TRP A 761 20.58 17.09 -25.99
C TRP A 761 19.24 16.75 -26.62
N ILE A 762 19.20 16.49 -27.92
CA ILE A 762 18.00 16.02 -28.61
C ILE A 762 17.84 14.53 -28.32
N VAL A 763 16.72 14.11 -27.73
CA VAL A 763 16.42 12.70 -27.44
C VAL A 763 15.57 12.11 -28.57
N GLN A 764 14.49 12.80 -28.92
CA GLN A 764 13.57 12.45 -30.01
C GLN A 764 13.13 13.70 -30.76
N GLY A 765 12.95 13.57 -32.08
CA GLY A 765 12.53 14.66 -32.96
C GLY A 765 13.69 15.36 -33.67
N PHE A 766 13.36 16.40 -34.43
CA PHE A 766 14.31 17.20 -35.21
C PHE A 766 14.25 18.68 -34.80
N VAL A 767 15.41 19.31 -34.70
CA VAL A 767 15.54 20.75 -34.40
C VAL A 767 16.08 21.46 -35.63
N LYS A 768 15.36 22.49 -36.06
CA LYS A 768 15.80 23.45 -37.07
C LYS A 768 16.70 24.48 -36.42
N VAL A 769 17.83 24.76 -37.06
CA VAL A 769 18.82 25.73 -36.60
C VAL A 769 19.01 26.77 -37.68
N GLU A 770 18.81 28.02 -37.28
CA GLU A 770 18.93 29.18 -38.15
C GLU A 770 20.17 29.97 -37.71
N SER A 771 21.08 30.21 -38.66
CA SER A 771 22.27 31.03 -38.46
C SER A 771 22.43 32.02 -39.59
N HIS A 772 22.94 33.20 -39.30
CA HIS A 772 23.32 34.16 -40.33
C HIS A 772 24.69 33.80 -40.90
N ASP A 773 24.80 33.73 -42.22
CA ASP A 773 26.06 33.60 -42.93
C ASP A 773 26.85 34.92 -42.92
N GLU A 774 28.11 34.92 -43.37
CA GLU A 774 28.96 36.13 -43.44
C GLU A 774 28.35 37.24 -44.32
N LYS A 775 27.44 36.87 -45.23
CA LYS A 775 26.68 37.77 -46.10
C LYS A 775 25.34 38.23 -45.51
N GLY A 776 24.98 37.77 -44.31
CA GLY A 776 23.73 38.09 -43.61
C GLY A 776 22.53 37.18 -43.98
N GLU A 777 22.68 36.27 -44.93
CA GLU A 777 21.62 35.32 -45.33
C GLU A 777 21.36 34.26 -44.24
N ILE A 778 20.10 33.82 -44.10
CA ILE A 778 19.70 32.83 -43.11
C ILE A 778 19.96 31.42 -43.66
N VAL A 779 20.90 30.71 -43.05
CA VAL A 779 21.19 29.30 -43.34
C VAL A 779 20.41 28.41 -42.38
N GLU A 780 19.63 27.48 -42.94
CA GLU A 780 18.83 26.52 -42.19
C GLU A 780 19.49 25.14 -42.17
N THR A 781 19.75 24.61 -40.98
CA THR A 781 20.27 23.25 -40.79
C THR A 781 19.38 22.44 -39.85
N PHE A 782 19.34 21.12 -40.02
CA PHE A 782 18.51 20.24 -39.20
C PHE A 782 19.37 19.30 -38.38
N TYR A 783 19.11 19.24 -37.08
CA TYR A 783 19.76 18.32 -36.17
C TYR A 783 18.80 17.23 -35.70
N GLY A 784 19.28 15.99 -35.73
CA GLY A 784 18.55 14.79 -35.31
C GLY A 784 18.85 14.34 -33.88
N PRO A 785 18.29 13.20 -33.45
CA PRO A 785 18.47 12.68 -32.10
C PRO A 785 19.93 12.33 -31.79
N GLY A 786 20.34 12.59 -30.55
CA GLY A 786 21.70 12.37 -30.02
C GLY A 786 22.63 13.57 -30.14
N THR A 787 22.28 14.59 -30.91
CA THR A 787 23.11 15.80 -31.06
C THR A 787 23.02 16.71 -29.84
N LEU A 788 24.17 17.26 -29.45
CA LEU A 788 24.28 18.24 -28.38
C LEU A 788 24.18 19.67 -28.94
N LEU A 789 23.37 20.52 -28.31
CA LEU A 789 23.15 21.90 -28.74
C LEU A 789 23.92 22.91 -27.86
N SER A 790 24.53 23.90 -28.50
CA SER A 790 25.08 25.13 -27.90
C SER A 790 26.01 24.97 -26.68
N ILE A 791 26.85 23.91 -26.63
CA ILE A 791 27.77 23.70 -25.50
C ILE A 791 28.77 24.86 -25.32
N ALA A 792 29.34 25.40 -26.40
CA ALA A 792 30.33 26.48 -26.33
C ALA A 792 29.75 27.75 -25.69
N ALA A 793 28.55 28.17 -26.10
CA ALA A 793 27.87 29.32 -25.53
C ALA A 793 27.62 29.16 -24.02
N VAL A 794 27.22 27.95 -23.60
CA VAL A 794 26.98 27.65 -22.18
C VAL A 794 28.27 27.65 -21.36
N TYR A 795 29.36 27.04 -21.86
CA TYR A 795 30.62 26.99 -21.11
C TYR A 795 31.22 28.40 -20.97
N PHE A 796 31.33 29.14 -22.07
CA PHE A 796 31.91 30.50 -22.07
C PHE A 796 30.96 31.57 -21.52
N GLY A 797 29.67 31.25 -21.34
CA GLY A 797 28.66 32.19 -20.87
C GLY A 797 28.34 33.31 -21.84
N LYS A 798 28.61 33.07 -23.12
CA LYS A 798 28.32 34.00 -24.21
C LYS A 798 26.91 33.78 -24.75
N GLU A 799 26.46 34.73 -25.55
CA GLU A 799 25.17 34.67 -26.23
C GLU A 799 25.15 33.59 -27.32
N SER A 800 23.95 33.08 -27.63
CA SER A 800 23.78 32.14 -28.74
C SER A 800 23.95 32.84 -30.08
N VAL A 801 24.86 32.33 -30.91
CA VAL A 801 25.06 32.78 -32.30
C VAL A 801 24.02 32.19 -33.26
N ARG A 802 23.25 31.19 -32.81
CA ARG A 802 22.24 30.49 -33.62
C ARG A 802 20.88 30.46 -32.92
N SER A 803 19.81 30.51 -33.69
CA SER A 803 18.45 30.28 -33.21
C SER A 803 18.08 28.81 -33.40
N TYR A 804 17.51 28.19 -32.37
CA TYR A 804 17.13 26.78 -32.38
C TYR A 804 15.62 26.66 -32.21
N THR A 805 14.95 26.07 -33.20
CA THR A 805 13.50 25.90 -33.21
C THR A 805 13.13 24.42 -33.41
N ALA A 806 12.16 23.91 -32.67
CA ALA A 806 11.70 22.54 -32.80
C ALA A 806 10.94 22.37 -34.13
N TYR A 807 11.39 21.47 -35.00
CA TYR A 807 10.74 21.21 -36.29
C TYR A 807 9.61 20.18 -36.17
N THR A 808 9.78 19.20 -35.28
CA THR A 808 8.74 18.25 -34.83
C THR A 808 8.42 18.50 -33.36
N ASP A 809 7.45 17.76 -32.80
CA ASP A 809 7.40 17.62 -31.34
C ASP A 809 8.72 16.98 -30.89
N CYS A 810 9.47 17.65 -30.01
CA CYS A 810 10.82 17.25 -29.64
C CYS A 810 10.90 16.95 -28.14
N GLU A 811 11.51 15.82 -27.81
CA GLU A 811 11.95 15.53 -26.44
C GLU A 811 13.44 15.85 -26.33
N TYR A 812 13.80 16.66 -25.34
CA TYR A 812 15.19 17.03 -25.08
C TYR A 812 15.53 16.79 -23.61
N GLN A 813 16.80 16.50 -23.40
CA GLN A 813 17.39 16.38 -22.08
C GLN A 813 18.10 17.68 -21.77
N GLN A 814 17.83 18.30 -20.62
CA GLN A 814 18.40 19.59 -20.25
C GLN A 814 19.12 19.55 -18.89
N LYS A 815 20.22 20.31 -18.77
CA LYS A 815 20.92 20.57 -17.51
C LYS A 815 21.30 22.05 -17.36
N LEU A 816 21.16 22.58 -16.14
CA LEU A 816 21.52 23.98 -15.78
C LEU A 816 23.03 24.16 -15.60
N ARG A 817 23.59 25.27 -16.10
CA ARG A 817 25.02 25.66 -16.05
C ARG A 817 25.58 25.75 -14.63
N ASP A 818 24.84 26.33 -13.68
CA ASP A 818 25.33 26.52 -12.30
C ASP A 818 25.65 25.20 -11.60
N LYS A 819 24.96 24.12 -11.98
CA LYS A 819 25.19 22.77 -11.45
C LYS A 819 26.37 22.02 -12.09
N ILE A 820 26.91 22.50 -13.20
CA ILE A 820 28.12 21.94 -13.82
C ILE A 820 29.37 22.49 -13.11
N ASN A 821 29.33 23.78 -12.74
CA ASN A 821 30.40 24.41 -11.97
C ASN A 821 30.45 23.91 -10.52
N SER A 822 29.30 23.59 -9.91
CA SER A 822 29.27 22.96 -8.58
C SER A 822 29.85 21.54 -8.58
N THR A 823 29.57 20.73 -9.62
CA THR A 823 30.21 19.40 -9.78
C THR A 823 31.70 19.50 -10.03
N ARG A 824 32.15 20.56 -10.71
CA ARG A 824 33.58 20.84 -10.87
C ARG A 824 34.24 21.22 -9.54
N MET A 825 33.57 22.00 -8.69
CA MET A 825 34.06 22.33 -7.33
C MET A 825 34.10 21.11 -6.41
N SER A 826 33.10 20.22 -6.45
CA SER A 826 33.12 18.98 -5.67
C SER A 826 34.19 18.01 -6.17
N MET A 827 34.40 17.90 -7.49
CA MET A 827 35.48 17.10 -8.06
C MET A 827 36.87 17.68 -7.80
N ILE A 828 37.06 19.00 -7.84
CA ILE A 828 38.36 19.60 -7.49
C ILE A 828 38.63 19.45 -5.99
N SER A 829 37.61 19.49 -5.12
CA SER A 829 37.78 19.20 -3.69
C SER A 829 38.13 17.74 -3.39
N THR A 830 37.74 16.80 -4.26
CA THR A 830 38.04 15.37 -4.12
C THR A 830 39.32 14.96 -4.87
N ALA A 831 39.61 15.58 -6.01
CA ALA A 831 40.82 15.34 -6.81
C ALA A 831 42.08 15.95 -6.21
N LYS A 832 41.96 16.97 -5.32
CA LYS A 832 43.09 17.38 -4.46
C LYS A 832 43.48 16.32 -3.41
N VAL A 833 42.79 15.17 -3.37
CA VAL A 833 43.04 14.06 -2.45
C VAL A 833 43.20 12.74 -3.22
N ILE A 834 44.17 12.67 -4.15
CA ILE A 834 44.70 11.41 -4.75
C ILE A 834 46.25 11.63 -4.90
N PRO A 835 47.14 10.62 -4.80
CA PRO A 835 47.81 10.26 -3.56
C PRO A 835 49.33 10.08 -3.79
N GLU A 836 50.05 11.11 -4.23
CA GLU A 836 51.50 10.97 -4.49
C GLU A 836 52.39 11.31 -3.29
N LEU A 837 51.80 11.68 -2.14
CA LEU A 837 52.56 12.10 -0.95
C LEU A 837 52.43 11.18 0.27
N GLN A 838 51.79 10.01 0.16
CA GLN A 838 51.53 9.14 1.33
C GLN A 838 52.26 7.79 1.34
N LYS A 839 53.17 7.52 0.40
CA LYS A 839 53.90 6.25 0.39
C LYS A 839 55.08 6.15 1.38
N ASN A 840 55.48 7.23 2.06
CA ASN A 840 56.70 7.23 2.89
C ASN A 840 56.59 7.87 4.29
N ARG A 841 55.41 7.87 4.92
CA ARG A 841 55.33 8.24 6.36
C ARG A 841 54.37 7.35 7.13
N SER A 842 54.89 6.25 7.64
CA SER A 842 54.52 5.78 8.98
C SER A 842 54.93 6.86 9.98
N LEU A 843 54.02 7.78 10.30
CA LEU A 843 54.24 8.70 11.41
C LEU A 843 53.77 8.04 12.72
N PRO A 844 54.59 8.09 13.79
CA PRO A 844 54.17 7.72 15.13
C PRO A 844 53.14 8.75 15.63
N PHE A 845 52.07 8.26 16.24
CA PHE A 845 50.94 9.10 16.67
C PHE A 845 51.05 9.36 18.17
N GLU A 846 51.80 10.39 18.55
CA GLU A 846 51.80 11.01 19.87
C GLU A 846 51.89 12.53 19.70
N GLY A 847 51.04 13.27 20.43
CA GLY A 847 51.18 14.72 20.67
C GLY A 847 50.68 15.67 19.57
N ASP A 848 50.17 16.82 20.00
CA ASP A 848 50.22 18.11 19.28
C ASP A 848 49.11 18.51 18.28
N PHE A 849 47.88 17.97 18.37
CA PHE A 849 46.75 18.58 17.64
C PHE A 849 45.52 18.97 18.48
N TRP A 850 45.63 18.92 19.80
CA TRP A 850 44.55 19.32 20.70
C TRP A 850 45.16 20.12 21.84
N GLY A 851 45.09 21.45 21.76
CA GLY A 851 45.37 22.32 22.91
C GLY A 851 44.24 22.19 23.93
N ASP A 852 44.62 22.12 25.20
CA ASP A 852 43.72 22.08 26.34
C ASP A 852 42.84 23.36 26.40
N PRO A 853 41.57 23.24 26.82
CA PRO A 853 40.68 24.38 26.97
C PRO A 853 40.81 24.98 28.39
N GLU A 854 42.03 25.33 28.81
CA GLU A 854 42.25 26.11 30.04
C GLU A 854 43.43 27.07 29.86
N SER A 855 43.25 28.10 29.02
CA SER A 855 43.98 29.37 29.14
C SER A 855 43.32 30.47 28.29
N ALA A 856 42.80 31.48 28.99
CA ALA A 856 42.16 32.73 28.54
C ALA A 856 40.67 32.66 28.16
#